data_AF-A0A6B2AY39-F1
#
_entry.id   AF-A0A6B2AY39-F1
#
_cell.length_a   1.000
_cell.length_b   1.000
_cell.length_c   1.000
_cell.angle_alpha   90.00
_cell.angle_beta   90.00
_cell.angle_gamma   90.00
#
_symmetry.space_group_name_H-M   'P 1'
#
loop_
_entity.id
_entity.type
_entity.pdbx_description
1 polymer ?
#
loop_
_entity_poly.entity_id
_entity_poly.type
_entity_poly.pdbx_seq_one_letter_code
_entity_poly.pdbx_strand_id
1 'polypeptide(L)'
;MNLDKALVLRTCANNMADHCGLIWPASGTVESKYWQSTRRHENGLVGLLWGAGTSAFLSVHADARWIVCEVAVADIISLEEPGMVKFPRAEVVHVGDRISASHFISARQADPASTPTPTPTPTPMTAPTPTPATANVTLPVAEQASHEVFDVALVSAAAPPINTLPVTTPQNLQTATYGSTLSGDNHSRLIAGYGSNETAGNHSDLIAGYGSTGTAGSDSSLVAGYGSTQTAGGDSALTAGYGSTQTAREGSNLTAGYGSTGTAGSDSSLIAGYGSTQTSGEDSSLTAGYGSTQTAQEGSNLTAGYGSTGTAGSDSSLIAGYGSTQTSGGDSSLTAGYGSTQTAQEGSNLTAGYGSTGTAGSDSSLIAGYGSTQTAQENSSLTTGYGSTSTAGFASSLIAGYGSTQTAGYKSTLTAGYGSTQTAEYGSSLTAGYGSTATAGQDSSLIAGYGSSLTSGIRSFLTAGYGSTLIAGLRSVLIAGYGSSLTSGIRSTLTAGYGSNQIASYGSSLIAGHESIQVAGNKSMLIAGKGSSQTAGFRSTLIAGAGSVQLAGDRSRLIAGADSNQTAGDRSKLLAGNNSYLTAGDRSKLTGGHDCTLMAGDQSRLTAGKNSVLTAGARSKLIGSEGSTLSAGEDSTLIFRLWDGKRYRQLVARTGENGVEADIPYYVNEDDDIVDKPDEDDDWIEVK
;
A
#
# COMPACT_ATOMS: atom_id res chain seq x y z
N MET A 1 69.51 30.01 3.04
CA MET A 1 69.61 28.57 2.70
C MET A 1 70.16 28.44 1.29
N ASN A 2 70.78 27.30 0.94
CA ASN A 2 71.36 27.09 -0.39
C ASN A 2 70.29 27.18 -1.48
N LEU A 3 70.60 27.88 -2.57
CA LEU A 3 69.78 27.88 -3.81
C LEU A 3 69.92 26.58 -4.62
N ASP A 4 70.76 25.65 -4.17
CA ASP A 4 71.14 24.44 -4.91
C ASP A 4 70.17 23.26 -4.74
N LYS A 5 69.16 23.35 -3.87
CA LYS A 5 68.18 22.28 -3.61
C LYS A 5 66.74 22.79 -3.76
N ALA A 6 65.87 21.95 -4.34
CA ALA A 6 64.41 22.16 -4.40
C ALA A 6 63.66 21.01 -3.72
N LEU A 7 62.44 21.27 -3.26
CA LEU A 7 61.56 20.24 -2.71
C LEU A 7 60.73 19.59 -3.81
N VAL A 8 60.63 18.26 -3.77
CA VAL A 8 59.78 17.47 -4.66
C VAL A 8 58.85 16.58 -3.83
N LEU A 9 57.56 16.61 -4.18
CA LEU A 9 56.49 15.87 -3.52
C LEU A 9 56.14 14.61 -4.31
N ARG A 10 56.04 13.47 -3.64
CA ARG A 10 55.48 12.25 -4.23
C ARG A 10 54.59 11.48 -3.26
N THR A 11 53.96 10.43 -3.75
CA THR A 11 53.26 9.44 -2.94
C THR A 11 53.84 8.04 -3.14
N CYS A 12 53.67 7.20 -2.12
CA CYS A 12 53.95 5.75 -2.09
C CYS A 12 52.79 5.03 -1.39
N ALA A 13 52.71 3.71 -1.54
CA ALA A 13 51.81 2.87 -0.75
C ALA A 13 52.19 2.89 0.75
N ASN A 14 51.30 2.38 1.63
CA ASN A 14 51.51 2.37 3.08
C ASN A 14 52.84 1.67 3.51
N ASN A 15 53.29 0.69 2.74
CA ASN A 15 54.57 -0.03 2.91
C ASN A 15 55.80 0.70 2.31
N MET A 16 55.67 1.99 1.95
CA MET A 16 56.68 2.83 1.30
C MET A 16 57.11 2.39 -0.12
N ALA A 17 56.45 1.40 -0.73
CA ALA A 17 56.69 1.05 -2.13
C ALA A 17 56.09 2.08 -3.10
N ASP A 18 56.78 2.41 -4.18
CA ASP A 18 56.22 3.15 -5.31
C ASP A 18 55.64 2.25 -6.41
N HIS A 19 55.06 2.87 -7.44
CA HIS A 19 54.44 2.20 -8.59
C HIS A 19 55.40 1.29 -9.39
N CYS A 20 56.72 1.41 -9.18
CA CYS A 20 57.74 0.57 -9.80
C CYS A 20 58.31 -0.48 -8.81
N GLY A 21 57.76 -0.59 -7.60
CA GLY A 21 58.20 -1.51 -6.57
C GLY A 21 59.44 -1.07 -5.79
N LEU A 22 59.93 0.17 -5.98
CA LEU A 22 61.04 0.71 -5.19
C LEU A 22 60.51 1.10 -3.80
N ILE A 23 61.11 0.56 -2.74
CA ILE A 23 60.80 0.94 -1.36
C ILE A 23 61.60 2.19 -0.99
N TRP A 24 60.90 3.27 -0.65
CA TRP A 24 61.49 4.54 -0.24
C TRP A 24 61.84 4.53 1.26
N PRO A 25 62.96 5.13 1.67
CA PRO A 25 63.30 5.25 3.08
C PRO A 25 62.37 6.27 3.78
N ALA A 26 62.11 6.06 5.08
CA ALA A 26 61.34 7.02 5.89
C ALA A 26 62.09 8.35 6.11
N SER A 27 63.42 8.34 6.00
CA SER A 27 64.30 9.51 5.99
C SER A 27 65.65 9.16 5.36
N GLY A 28 66.32 10.12 4.72
CA GLY A 28 67.65 9.95 4.12
C GLY A 28 67.65 9.62 2.62
N THR A 29 68.81 9.24 2.10
CA THR A 29 69.08 9.21 0.65
C THR A 29 68.39 8.05 -0.09
N VAL A 30 67.86 8.34 -1.27
CA VAL A 30 67.30 7.40 -2.25
C VAL A 30 67.86 7.70 -3.64
N GLU A 31 68.18 6.66 -4.41
CA GLU A 31 68.83 6.80 -5.73
C GLU A 31 68.30 5.75 -6.73
N SER A 32 68.10 6.17 -7.98
CA SER A 32 67.67 5.31 -9.07
C SER A 32 68.86 4.57 -9.71
N LYS A 33 68.93 3.26 -9.48
CA LYS A 33 70.00 2.38 -10.01
C LYS A 33 70.06 2.31 -11.54
N TYR A 34 68.99 2.71 -12.24
CA TYR A 34 68.86 2.62 -13.69
C TYR A 34 68.63 3.98 -14.34
N TRP A 35 69.22 5.05 -13.79
CA TRP A 35 69.04 6.43 -14.25
C TRP A 35 69.32 6.61 -15.75
N GLN A 36 68.42 7.31 -16.44
CA GLN A 36 68.62 7.82 -17.80
C GLN A 36 68.16 9.28 -17.91
N SER A 37 69.02 10.13 -18.48
CA SER A 37 68.76 11.56 -18.71
C SER A 37 67.82 11.80 -19.91
N THR A 38 66.58 11.32 -19.77
CA THR A 38 65.50 11.44 -20.76
C THR A 38 64.30 12.14 -20.13
N ARG A 39 63.52 12.89 -20.92
CA ARG A 39 62.26 13.54 -20.48
C ARG A 39 61.06 12.59 -20.35
N ARG A 40 61.33 11.29 -20.19
CA ARG A 40 60.30 10.26 -19.96
C ARG A 40 60.32 9.83 -18.50
N HIS A 41 59.16 9.43 -17.98
CA HIS A 41 58.97 8.94 -16.61
C HIS A 41 59.83 7.71 -16.26
N GLU A 42 60.08 6.83 -17.24
CA GLU A 42 60.93 5.64 -17.08
C GLU A 42 62.36 6.00 -16.63
N ASN A 43 63.03 5.09 -15.92
CA ASN A 43 64.47 5.22 -15.61
C ASN A 43 64.85 6.47 -14.78
N GLY A 44 64.06 6.81 -13.76
CA GLY A 44 64.41 7.83 -12.77
C GLY A 44 63.42 7.88 -11.60
N LEU A 45 63.72 8.70 -10.59
CA LEU A 45 62.76 9.05 -9.53
C LEU A 45 61.90 10.22 -10.03
N VAL A 46 60.61 10.26 -9.67
CA VAL A 46 59.67 11.28 -10.16
C VAL A 46 58.79 11.87 -9.04
N GLY A 47 58.33 13.11 -9.24
CA GLY A 47 57.37 13.79 -8.36
C GLY A 47 57.05 15.21 -8.79
N LEU A 48 56.21 15.90 -8.02
CA LEU A 48 55.80 17.29 -8.25
C LEU A 48 56.78 18.29 -7.63
N LEU A 49 57.36 19.15 -8.45
CA LEU A 49 58.24 20.23 -8.01
C LEU A 49 57.45 21.22 -7.15
N TRP A 50 57.92 21.46 -5.93
CA TRP A 50 57.23 22.25 -4.91
C TRP A 50 55.78 21.82 -4.63
N GLY A 51 55.42 20.56 -4.93
CA GLY A 51 54.05 20.06 -4.82
C GLY A 51 53.04 20.70 -5.78
N ALA A 52 53.50 21.50 -6.75
CA ALA A 52 52.64 22.20 -7.71
C ALA A 52 52.63 21.46 -9.05
N GLY A 53 51.45 21.09 -9.54
CA GLY A 53 51.25 20.44 -10.83
C GLY A 53 50.08 19.46 -10.84
N THR A 54 50.08 18.52 -11.77
CA THR A 54 48.99 17.52 -11.90
C THR A 54 49.05 16.42 -10.84
N SER A 55 47.93 16.15 -10.16
CA SER A 55 47.81 15.04 -9.20
C SER A 55 47.61 13.67 -9.87
N ALA A 56 47.56 13.59 -11.20
CA ALA A 56 47.27 12.34 -11.93
C ALA A 56 48.30 11.21 -11.68
N PHE A 57 49.51 11.56 -11.25
CA PHE A 57 50.59 10.62 -10.93
C PHE A 57 50.82 10.45 -9.41
N LEU A 58 49.87 10.91 -8.59
CA LEU A 58 49.87 10.72 -7.14
C LEU A 58 48.70 9.83 -6.71
N SER A 59 48.96 8.91 -5.79
CA SER A 59 47.92 8.13 -5.13
C SER A 59 47.22 8.98 -4.09
N VAL A 60 45.89 9.13 -4.23
CA VAL A 60 45.03 9.87 -3.29
C VAL A 60 44.27 8.96 -2.32
N HIS A 61 44.66 7.69 -2.21
CA HIS A 61 44.09 6.77 -1.22
C HIS A 61 44.42 7.21 0.21
N ALA A 62 43.54 6.88 1.16
CA ALA A 62 43.63 7.33 2.55
C ALA A 62 44.85 6.77 3.31
N ASP A 63 45.40 5.65 2.85
CA ASP A 63 46.58 4.97 3.41
C ASP A 63 47.90 5.34 2.69
N ALA A 64 47.84 6.14 1.62
CA ALA A 64 49.02 6.56 0.87
C ALA A 64 49.95 7.43 1.72
N ARG A 65 51.27 7.18 1.62
CA ARG A 65 52.31 7.95 2.29
C ARG A 65 52.77 9.09 1.40
N TRP A 66 52.66 10.32 1.89
CA TRP A 66 53.10 11.53 1.21
C TRP A 66 54.54 11.83 1.62
N ILE A 67 55.44 11.86 0.64
CA ILE A 67 56.88 11.97 0.82
C ILE A 67 57.33 13.31 0.23
N VAL A 68 58.02 14.13 1.03
CA VAL A 68 58.76 15.30 0.56
C VAL A 68 60.25 14.94 0.56
N CYS A 69 60.90 15.18 -0.57
CA CYS A 69 62.33 14.95 -0.72
C CYS A 69 63.05 16.19 -1.26
N GLU A 70 64.28 16.41 -0.81
CA GLU A 70 65.19 17.43 -1.33
C GLU A 70 65.97 16.88 -2.51
N VAL A 71 65.99 17.62 -3.62
CA VAL A 71 66.65 17.26 -4.88
C VAL A 71 67.57 18.40 -5.28
N ALA A 72 68.79 18.09 -5.73
CA ALA A 72 69.71 19.12 -6.24
C ALA A 72 69.15 19.72 -7.54
N VAL A 73 69.09 21.06 -7.64
CA VAL A 73 68.46 21.76 -8.79
C VAL A 73 69.15 21.43 -10.12
N ALA A 74 70.46 21.17 -10.10
CA ALA A 74 71.24 20.75 -11.27
C ALA A 74 70.87 19.34 -11.79
N ASP A 75 70.28 18.49 -10.94
CA ASP A 75 69.92 17.10 -11.26
C ASP A 75 68.44 16.97 -11.71
N ILE A 76 67.70 18.07 -11.79
CA ILE A 76 66.26 18.10 -12.11
C ILE A 76 66.02 18.19 -13.62
N ILE A 77 65.27 17.23 -14.16
CA ILE A 77 64.73 17.24 -15.52
C ILE A 77 63.22 17.47 -15.44
N SER A 78 62.72 18.58 -15.98
CA SER A 78 61.28 18.79 -16.15
C SER A 78 60.71 17.80 -17.18
N LEU A 79 59.61 17.17 -16.83
CA LEU A 79 58.84 16.29 -17.72
C LEU A 79 57.86 17.12 -18.59
N GLU A 80 57.13 16.46 -19.49
CA GLU A 80 56.19 17.14 -20.40
C GLU A 80 54.93 17.61 -19.65
N GLU A 81 54.61 16.97 -18.53
CA GLU A 81 53.46 17.25 -17.68
C GLU A 81 53.71 18.44 -16.74
N PRO A 82 52.78 19.41 -16.62
CA PRO A 82 52.96 20.59 -15.79
C PRO A 82 53.31 20.26 -14.32
N GLY A 83 54.50 20.71 -13.90
CA GLY A 83 55.00 20.57 -12.53
C GLY A 83 55.70 19.25 -12.20
N MET A 84 55.65 18.26 -13.10
CA MET A 84 56.34 16.98 -12.90
C MET A 84 57.84 17.11 -13.21
N VAL A 85 58.67 16.55 -12.33
CA VAL A 85 60.12 16.50 -12.46
C VAL A 85 60.65 15.09 -12.24
N LYS A 86 61.79 14.81 -12.88
CA LYS A 86 62.54 13.56 -12.81
C LYS A 86 63.98 13.82 -12.38
N PHE A 87 64.51 12.95 -11.52
CA PHE A 87 65.82 13.12 -10.88
C PHE A 87 66.50 11.77 -10.57
N PRO A 88 67.85 11.71 -10.53
CA PRO A 88 68.62 10.51 -10.26
C PRO A 88 68.61 10.12 -8.78
N ARG A 89 68.67 11.10 -7.89
CA ARG A 89 68.79 10.92 -6.43
C ARG A 89 68.04 12.01 -5.67
N ALA A 90 67.61 11.69 -4.45
CA ALA A 90 66.99 12.63 -3.54
C ALA A 90 67.28 12.26 -2.07
N GLU A 91 67.01 13.21 -1.18
CA GLU A 91 67.09 13.04 0.26
C GLU A 91 65.68 13.16 0.85
N VAL A 92 65.12 12.09 1.42
CA VAL A 92 63.79 12.11 2.04
C VAL A 92 63.87 12.90 3.34
N VAL A 93 63.13 14.02 3.39
CA VAL A 93 63.13 14.98 4.51
C VAL A 93 61.83 15.02 5.29
N HIS A 94 60.73 14.49 4.73
CA HIS A 94 59.44 14.35 5.42
C HIS A 94 58.64 13.17 4.85
N VAL A 95 57.97 12.42 5.72
CA VAL A 95 56.99 11.39 5.36
C VAL A 95 55.78 11.52 6.29
N GLY A 96 54.58 11.55 5.74
CA GLY A 96 53.35 11.61 6.53
C GLY A 96 52.08 11.55 5.68
N ASP A 97 51.02 12.19 6.15
CA ASP A 97 49.79 12.42 5.37
C ASP A 97 49.89 13.67 4.47
N ARG A 98 48.89 13.86 3.61
CA ARG A 98 48.78 14.98 2.66
C ARG A 98 48.90 16.36 3.31
N ILE A 99 48.31 16.56 4.48
CA ILE A 99 48.28 17.85 5.19
C ILE A 99 49.65 18.14 5.79
N SER A 100 50.28 17.14 6.39
CA SER A 100 51.64 17.26 6.94
C SER A 100 52.66 17.60 5.84
N ALA A 101 52.57 16.95 4.68
CA ALA A 101 53.49 17.13 3.57
C ALA A 101 53.28 18.47 2.83
N SER A 102 52.03 18.91 2.63
CA SER A 102 51.75 20.22 2.04
C SER A 102 52.20 21.36 2.95
N HIS A 103 51.92 21.26 4.26
CA HIS A 103 52.37 22.24 5.25
C HIS A 103 53.90 22.33 5.33
N PHE A 104 54.60 21.19 5.25
CA PHE A 104 56.07 21.13 5.22
C PHE A 104 56.67 21.87 4.00
N ILE A 105 56.02 21.78 2.84
CA ILE A 105 56.44 22.51 1.63
C ILE A 105 56.12 23.99 1.76
N SER A 106 54.89 24.36 2.14
CA SER A 106 54.48 25.77 2.27
C SER A 106 55.29 26.53 3.32
N ALA A 107 55.62 25.89 4.45
CA ALA A 107 56.49 26.46 5.48
C ALA A 107 57.92 26.74 5.00
N ARG A 108 58.36 26.13 3.89
CA ARG A 108 59.67 26.34 3.25
C ARG A 108 59.60 27.18 1.97
N GLN A 109 58.40 27.58 1.52
CA GLN A 109 58.20 28.56 0.45
C GLN A 109 58.10 30.01 0.98
N ALA A 110 57.85 30.19 2.29
CA ALA A 110 57.57 31.48 2.90
C ALA A 110 58.80 32.13 3.55
N ASP A 111 59.75 32.62 2.74
CA ASP A 111 60.60 33.76 3.11
C ASP A 111 61.01 34.55 1.83
N PRO A 112 60.97 35.89 1.79
CA PRO A 112 60.64 36.61 0.54
C PRO A 112 61.81 37.37 -0.11
N ALA A 113 61.78 37.51 -1.45
CA ALA A 113 61.93 38.77 -2.21
C ALA A 113 62.28 38.55 -3.70
N SER A 114 61.30 38.65 -4.61
CA SER A 114 61.44 39.28 -5.94
C SER A 114 60.20 39.05 -6.83
N THR A 115 59.17 39.87 -6.65
CA THR A 115 58.11 40.04 -7.64
C THR A 115 58.10 41.48 -8.15
N PRO A 116 58.10 41.69 -9.47
CA PRO A 116 57.52 42.87 -10.07
C PRO A 116 56.21 42.51 -10.80
N THR A 117 55.15 43.21 -10.41
CA THR A 117 53.87 43.38 -11.12
C THR A 117 53.68 44.91 -11.18
N PRO A 118 52.99 45.55 -12.17
CA PRO A 118 51.83 45.04 -12.94
C PRO A 118 51.74 45.54 -14.41
N THR A 119 50.59 45.31 -15.08
CA THR A 119 49.76 46.35 -15.77
C THR A 119 48.39 45.74 -16.22
N PRO A 120 47.25 46.48 -16.22
CA PRO A 120 45.90 45.88 -16.29
C PRO A 120 44.98 46.32 -17.47
N THR A 121 44.00 45.44 -17.83
CA THR A 121 42.67 45.64 -18.48
C THR A 121 42.54 46.45 -19.81
N PRO A 122 41.46 46.34 -20.65
CA PRO A 122 40.03 46.51 -20.30
C PRO A 122 39.01 45.50 -20.90
N THR A 123 37.87 45.33 -20.22
CA THR A 123 36.57 44.85 -20.76
C THR A 123 35.76 46.02 -21.35
N PRO A 124 34.65 45.81 -22.10
CA PRO A 124 33.32 45.95 -21.43
C PRO A 124 32.11 45.17 -22.05
N MET A 125 30.96 45.32 -21.36
CA MET A 125 29.56 45.01 -21.74
C MET A 125 29.09 43.54 -21.56
N THR A 126 27.87 43.20 -21.08
CA THR A 126 26.76 43.98 -20.45
C THR A 126 25.89 43.12 -19.50
N ALA A 127 24.91 43.73 -18.82
CA ALA A 127 23.91 43.14 -17.89
C ALA A 127 22.56 42.80 -18.63
N PRO A 128 21.44 42.30 -18.00
CA PRO A 128 21.16 42.19 -16.56
C PRO A 128 20.42 40.92 -16.03
N THR A 129 20.29 40.88 -14.70
CA THR A 129 19.53 39.94 -13.84
C THR A 129 17.99 40.15 -13.91
N PRO A 130 17.20 39.28 -13.23
CA PRO A 130 16.50 39.80 -12.05
C PRO A 130 16.50 38.88 -10.79
N THR A 131 16.54 39.54 -9.63
CA THR A 131 16.15 39.07 -8.26
C THR A 131 14.83 39.79 -7.87
N PRO A 132 14.21 39.65 -6.66
CA PRO A 132 14.56 38.93 -5.41
C PRO A 132 13.54 37.77 -5.14
N ALA A 133 13.15 37.28 -3.95
CA ALA A 133 13.31 37.70 -2.54
C ALA A 133 13.21 36.50 -1.54
N THR A 134 13.10 36.82 -0.23
CA THR A 134 13.21 35.90 0.92
C THR A 134 11.96 35.97 1.82
N ALA A 135 11.53 34.86 2.45
CA ALA A 135 11.26 34.73 3.91
C ALA A 135 10.31 33.57 4.34
N ASN A 136 10.85 32.70 5.20
CA ASN A 136 10.30 31.98 6.37
C ASN A 136 8.82 31.51 6.47
N VAL A 137 8.67 30.20 6.74
CA VAL A 137 7.70 29.62 7.69
C VAL A 137 8.45 28.62 8.59
N THR A 138 7.96 28.37 9.82
CA THR A 138 8.76 27.89 10.96
C THR A 138 8.03 26.82 11.80
N LEU A 139 8.76 25.79 12.27
CA LEU A 139 8.41 24.75 13.29
C LEU A 139 7.43 23.62 12.87
N PRO A 140 7.47 22.41 13.49
CA PRO A 140 8.01 22.10 14.83
C PRO A 140 9.10 21.02 14.94
N VAL A 141 9.58 20.88 16.19
CA VAL A 141 10.58 19.92 16.69
C VAL A 141 10.04 18.49 16.69
N ALA A 142 10.88 17.54 16.26
CA ALA A 142 10.80 16.14 16.64
C ALA A 142 12.19 15.67 17.10
N GLU A 143 12.20 14.88 18.16
CA GLU A 143 13.37 14.50 18.95
C GLU A 143 14.25 13.50 18.19
N GLN A 144 15.39 13.97 17.66
CA GLN A 144 16.35 13.10 16.97
C GLN A 144 17.29 12.48 17.99
N ALA A 145 17.13 11.17 18.22
CA ALA A 145 17.96 10.40 19.12
C ALA A 145 19.46 10.56 18.80
N SER A 146 20.27 10.60 19.85
CA SER A 146 21.72 10.64 19.77
C SER A 146 22.24 9.49 18.90
N HIS A 147 22.93 9.84 17.80
CA HIS A 147 23.86 8.93 17.15
C HIS A 147 25.03 8.69 18.11
N GLU A 148 24.88 7.71 19.00
CA GLU A 148 26.03 7.14 19.68
C GLU A 148 26.89 6.43 18.64
N VAL A 149 28.17 6.80 18.63
CA VAL A 149 29.19 6.11 17.85
C VAL A 149 29.41 4.76 18.52
N PHE A 150 29.20 3.66 17.78
CA PHE A 150 29.66 2.35 18.24
C PHE A 150 31.20 2.33 18.20
N ASP A 151 31.82 2.67 19.33
CA ASP A 151 33.24 2.51 19.57
C ASP A 151 33.60 1.02 19.53
N VAL A 152 34.39 0.61 18.55
CA VAL A 152 35.05 -0.71 18.55
C VAL A 152 36.32 -0.62 19.40
N ALA A 153 36.13 -0.48 20.71
CA ALA A 153 37.19 -0.47 21.71
C ALA A 153 36.71 -1.11 23.03
N LEU A 154 37.57 -1.94 23.63
CA LEU A 154 37.37 -2.74 24.85
C LEU A 154 36.30 -3.86 24.79
N VAL A 155 36.75 -5.04 24.37
CA VAL A 155 36.55 -6.23 25.23
C VAL A 155 37.87 -6.51 25.94
N SER A 156 37.99 -6.01 27.17
CA SER A 156 39.05 -6.37 28.11
C SER A 156 38.41 -6.68 29.45
N ALA A 157 38.22 -7.97 29.73
CA ALA A 157 37.73 -8.45 31.02
C ALA A 157 38.26 -9.86 31.34
N ALA A 158 39.13 -9.91 32.35
CA ALA A 158 39.36 -11.00 33.30
C ALA A 158 39.35 -12.47 32.81
N ALA A 159 40.53 -13.09 32.84
CA ALA A 159 40.67 -14.55 32.83
C ALA A 159 40.36 -15.18 34.20
N PRO A 160 39.63 -16.31 34.26
CA PRO A 160 39.75 -17.32 35.30
C PRO A 160 40.69 -18.47 34.86
N PRO A 161 41.28 -19.25 35.80
CA PRO A 161 42.40 -20.13 35.48
C PRO A 161 41.96 -21.54 35.05
N ILE A 162 42.48 -22.03 33.91
CA ILE A 162 42.61 -23.47 33.66
C ILE A 162 44.06 -23.77 33.27
N ASN A 163 44.68 -24.60 34.10
CA ASN A 163 46.06 -25.01 34.01
C ASN A 163 46.16 -26.27 33.12
N THR A 164 46.26 -26.11 31.80
CA THR A 164 46.64 -27.20 30.88
C THR A 164 47.57 -26.64 29.80
N LEU A 165 48.81 -27.11 29.80
CA LEU A 165 49.80 -26.81 28.76
C LEU A 165 49.30 -27.33 27.40
N PRO A 166 49.29 -26.53 26.32
CA PRO A 166 49.11 -27.08 24.98
C PRO A 166 50.35 -27.88 24.62
N VAL A 167 50.14 -29.15 24.21
CA VAL A 167 51.19 -29.95 23.59
C VAL A 167 51.49 -29.33 22.23
N THR A 168 52.60 -28.61 22.12
CA THR A 168 53.10 -28.11 20.84
C THR A 168 53.70 -29.25 20.03
N THR A 169 52.89 -29.91 19.20
CA THR A 169 53.37 -30.71 18.07
C THR A 169 54.16 -29.79 17.11
N PRO A 170 55.39 -30.15 16.71
CA PRO A 170 56.19 -29.31 15.82
C PRO A 170 55.60 -29.31 14.40
N GLN A 171 55.07 -28.17 13.94
CA GLN A 171 54.56 -28.05 12.57
C GLN A 171 55.70 -28.05 11.54
N ASN A 172 55.48 -28.70 10.39
CA ASN A 172 56.41 -28.66 9.26
C ASN A 172 56.27 -27.33 8.51
N LEU A 173 57.28 -26.45 8.59
CA LEU A 173 57.27 -25.15 7.89
C LEU A 173 57.93 -25.26 6.51
N GLN A 174 57.19 -24.90 5.46
CA GLN A 174 57.72 -24.73 4.11
C GLN A 174 57.36 -23.35 3.56
N THR A 175 58.30 -22.74 2.81
CA THR A 175 58.12 -21.41 2.22
C THR A 175 58.58 -21.40 0.76
N ALA A 176 57.77 -20.87 -0.16
CA ALA A 176 58.11 -20.75 -1.59
C ALA A 176 57.66 -19.41 -2.19
N THR A 177 58.24 -19.02 -3.35
CA THR A 177 58.23 -17.62 -3.80
C THR A 177 57.28 -17.31 -4.96
N TYR A 178 57.15 -18.19 -5.95
CA TYR A 178 56.32 -17.98 -7.15
C TYR A 178 56.05 -19.32 -7.85
N GLY A 179 54.82 -19.55 -8.33
CA GLY A 179 54.49 -20.69 -9.20
C GLY A 179 54.87 -22.05 -8.64
N SER A 180 54.86 -22.20 -7.31
CA SER A 180 55.47 -23.35 -6.61
C SER A 180 54.40 -24.31 -6.11
N THR A 181 54.71 -25.61 -6.08
CA THR A 181 53.86 -26.61 -5.41
C THR A 181 54.44 -26.95 -4.05
N LEU A 182 53.66 -26.74 -2.99
CA LEU A 182 54.00 -27.05 -1.60
C LEU A 182 53.11 -28.20 -1.12
N SER A 183 53.71 -29.19 -0.45
CA SER A 183 53.00 -30.34 0.08
C SER A 183 53.42 -30.61 1.52
N GLY A 184 52.45 -30.69 2.41
CA GLY A 184 52.64 -31.02 3.83
C GLY A 184 51.69 -32.13 4.29
N ASP A 185 52.07 -32.83 5.35
CA ASP A 185 51.19 -33.77 6.04
C ASP A 185 50.26 -33.02 7.02
N ASN A 186 49.63 -33.73 7.97
CA ASN A 186 48.88 -33.09 9.07
C ASN A 186 49.79 -32.18 9.91
N HIS A 187 49.26 -31.10 10.47
CA HIS A 187 50.01 -30.10 11.23
C HIS A 187 51.13 -29.45 10.41
N SER A 188 50.86 -29.08 9.16
CA SER A 188 51.82 -28.35 8.32
C SER A 188 51.54 -26.86 8.30
N ARG A 189 52.59 -26.06 8.12
CA ARG A 189 52.48 -24.62 7.87
C ARG A 189 53.14 -24.27 6.55
N LEU A 190 52.34 -23.98 5.54
CA LEU A 190 52.78 -23.71 4.17
C LEU A 190 52.62 -22.22 3.88
N ILE A 191 53.69 -21.57 3.42
CA ILE A 191 53.68 -20.16 3.02
C ILE A 191 54.11 -20.06 1.56
N ALA A 192 53.18 -19.73 0.68
CA ALA A 192 53.45 -19.62 -0.75
C ALA A 192 53.34 -18.18 -1.25
N GLY A 193 54.18 -17.83 -2.22
CA GLY A 193 54.02 -16.62 -3.02
C GLY A 193 53.04 -16.81 -4.19
N TYR A 194 53.06 -15.86 -5.11
CA TYR A 194 52.10 -15.70 -6.20
C TYR A 194 51.92 -16.96 -7.07
N GLY A 195 50.67 -17.26 -7.43
CA GLY A 195 50.32 -18.32 -8.39
C GLY A 195 50.74 -19.72 -7.98
N SER A 196 50.80 -20.00 -6.67
CA SER A 196 51.27 -21.28 -6.13
C SER A 196 50.13 -22.26 -5.88
N ASN A 197 50.48 -23.53 -5.65
CA ASN A 197 49.57 -24.58 -5.23
C ASN A 197 50.04 -25.18 -3.90
N GLU A 198 49.16 -25.22 -2.90
CA GLU A 198 49.46 -25.76 -1.58
C GLU A 198 48.53 -26.93 -1.27
N THR A 199 49.06 -28.01 -0.71
CA THR A 199 48.26 -29.14 -0.23
C THR A 199 48.75 -29.58 1.14
N ALA A 200 47.89 -29.58 2.15
CA ALA A 200 48.20 -30.05 3.49
C ALA A 200 47.17 -31.02 4.06
N GLY A 201 47.56 -31.77 5.09
CA GLY A 201 46.64 -32.57 5.89
C GLY A 201 45.80 -31.73 6.86
N ASN A 202 45.16 -32.39 7.83
CA ASN A 202 44.35 -31.75 8.88
C ASN A 202 45.22 -30.87 9.80
N HIS A 203 44.58 -29.95 10.53
CA HIS A 203 45.22 -29.08 11.53
C HIS A 203 46.35 -28.21 10.94
N SER A 204 46.21 -27.75 9.70
CA SER A 204 47.26 -27.07 8.94
C SER A 204 46.97 -25.60 8.66
N ASP A 205 48.04 -24.80 8.57
CA ASP A 205 48.00 -23.37 8.29
C ASP A 205 48.57 -23.07 6.90
N LEU A 206 47.75 -22.60 5.96
CA LEU A 206 48.18 -22.19 4.61
C LEU A 206 48.10 -20.66 4.48
N ILE A 207 49.21 -20.04 4.09
CA ILE A 207 49.28 -18.60 3.77
C ILE A 207 49.72 -18.46 2.32
N ALA A 208 48.78 -18.09 1.45
CA ALA A 208 48.91 -18.14 0.01
C ALA A 208 49.00 -16.74 -0.63
N GLY A 209 49.85 -16.60 -1.64
CA GLY A 209 49.94 -15.40 -2.47
C GLY A 209 48.70 -15.18 -3.35
N TYR A 210 48.71 -14.11 -4.13
CA TYR A 210 47.66 -13.80 -5.11
C TYR A 210 47.58 -14.88 -6.20
N GLY A 211 46.36 -15.24 -6.62
CA GLY A 211 46.10 -16.21 -7.67
C GLY A 211 46.50 -17.65 -7.33
N SER A 212 46.61 -17.99 -6.05
CA SER A 212 47.09 -19.30 -5.59
C SER A 212 45.95 -20.27 -5.30
N THR A 213 46.25 -21.57 -5.22
CA THR A 213 45.28 -22.65 -4.98
C THR A 213 45.68 -23.49 -3.77
N GLY A 214 45.08 -23.20 -2.61
CA GLY A 214 45.34 -23.91 -1.36
C GLY A 214 44.30 -24.99 -1.08
N THR A 215 44.74 -26.19 -0.71
CA THR A 215 43.89 -27.30 -0.24
C THR A 215 44.39 -27.79 1.12
N ALA A 216 43.51 -27.90 2.11
CA ALA A 216 43.85 -28.46 3.43
C ALA A 216 42.81 -29.50 3.90
N GLY A 217 43.17 -30.24 4.95
CA GLY A 217 42.24 -31.13 5.66
C GLY A 217 41.26 -30.36 6.55
N SER A 218 40.66 -31.06 7.52
CA SER A 218 39.81 -30.45 8.54
C SER A 218 40.63 -29.64 9.57
N ASP A 219 39.94 -28.84 10.39
CA ASP A 219 40.53 -28.05 11.49
C ASP A 219 41.63 -27.08 11.01
N SER A 220 41.54 -26.62 9.77
CA SER A 220 42.64 -25.94 9.07
C SER A 220 42.34 -24.46 8.82
N SER A 221 43.40 -23.64 8.80
CA SER A 221 43.33 -22.21 8.54
C SER A 221 43.96 -21.87 7.19
N LEU A 222 43.21 -21.25 6.28
CA LEU A 222 43.69 -20.86 4.96
C LEU A 222 43.53 -19.34 4.79
N VAL A 223 44.63 -18.63 4.57
CA VAL A 223 44.65 -17.19 4.25
C VAL A 223 45.22 -16.99 2.85
N ALA A 224 44.53 -16.27 1.97
CA ALA A 224 44.98 -16.06 0.59
C ALA A 224 44.76 -14.63 0.06
N GLY A 225 45.59 -14.25 -0.92
CA GLY A 225 45.48 -13.00 -1.68
C GLY A 225 44.26 -12.92 -2.63
N TYR A 226 44.25 -11.93 -3.52
CA TYR A 226 43.17 -11.76 -4.52
C TYR A 226 43.17 -12.87 -5.57
N GLY A 227 41.99 -13.22 -6.08
CA GLY A 227 41.80 -14.18 -7.17
C GLY A 227 42.21 -15.61 -6.83
N SER A 228 42.24 -15.97 -5.55
CA SER A 228 42.73 -17.26 -5.07
C SER A 228 41.61 -18.28 -4.92
N THR A 229 41.96 -19.57 -4.99
CA THR A 229 41.04 -20.68 -4.73
C THR A 229 41.46 -21.41 -3.45
N GLN A 230 40.53 -21.59 -2.51
CA GLN A 230 40.78 -22.28 -1.24
C GLN A 230 39.80 -23.43 -1.07
N THR A 231 40.29 -24.60 -0.67
CA THR A 231 39.47 -25.77 -0.31
C THR A 231 39.91 -26.32 1.04
N ALA A 232 38.98 -26.57 1.96
CA ALA A 232 39.29 -27.16 3.27
C ALA A 232 38.33 -28.31 3.63
N GLY A 233 38.65 -29.02 4.72
CA GLY A 233 37.77 -30.00 5.36
C GLY A 233 36.65 -29.36 6.16
N GLY A 234 36.22 -30.05 7.22
CA GLY A 234 35.28 -29.50 8.21
C GLY A 234 35.99 -28.58 9.20
N ASP A 235 35.21 -27.84 10.00
CA ASP A 235 35.69 -27.04 11.14
C ASP A 235 36.84 -26.08 10.78
N SER A 236 36.82 -25.55 9.55
CA SER A 236 37.95 -24.84 8.96
C SER A 236 37.66 -23.35 8.77
N ALA A 237 38.72 -22.53 8.83
CA ALA A 237 38.64 -21.08 8.69
C ALA A 237 39.34 -20.61 7.40
N LEU A 238 38.58 -20.04 6.46
CA LEU A 238 39.08 -19.59 5.16
C LEU A 238 38.94 -18.07 5.07
N THR A 239 40.05 -17.35 4.87
CA THR A 239 40.08 -15.92 4.59
C THR A 239 40.71 -15.65 3.23
N ALA A 240 40.01 -14.95 2.34
CA ALA A 240 40.51 -14.62 1.01
C ALA A 240 40.18 -13.18 0.60
N GLY A 241 41.00 -12.62 -0.31
CA GLY A 241 40.75 -11.29 -0.85
C GLY A 241 39.67 -11.27 -1.95
N TYR A 242 39.55 -10.14 -2.66
CA TYR A 242 38.64 -9.92 -3.79
C TYR A 242 38.70 -11.01 -4.87
N GLY A 243 37.55 -11.34 -5.46
CA GLY A 243 37.43 -12.25 -6.61
C GLY A 243 37.85 -13.69 -6.33
N SER A 244 37.81 -14.13 -5.07
CA SER A 244 38.32 -15.44 -4.65
C SER A 244 37.21 -16.48 -4.59
N THR A 245 37.58 -17.75 -4.68
CA THR A 245 36.67 -18.90 -4.52
C THR A 245 37.06 -19.69 -3.27
N GLN A 246 36.12 -19.91 -2.36
CA GLN A 246 36.33 -20.64 -1.11
C GLN A 246 35.34 -21.82 -1.04
N THR A 247 35.85 -23.00 -0.71
CA THR A 247 35.05 -24.22 -0.47
C THR A 247 35.46 -24.84 0.85
N ALA A 248 34.51 -25.12 1.74
CA ALA A 248 34.74 -25.90 2.95
C ALA A 248 33.59 -26.89 3.16
N ARG A 249 33.70 -27.72 4.20
CA ARG A 249 32.62 -28.63 4.62
C ARG A 249 31.84 -28.03 5.78
N GLU A 250 31.23 -28.88 6.59
CA GLU A 250 30.49 -28.58 7.82
C GLU A 250 31.29 -27.71 8.82
N GLY A 251 30.60 -26.97 9.68
CA GLY A 251 31.19 -26.22 10.81
C GLY A 251 32.17 -25.09 10.42
N SER A 252 32.17 -24.66 9.16
CA SER A 252 33.27 -23.87 8.59
C SER A 252 32.97 -22.37 8.48
N ASN A 253 34.01 -21.56 8.61
CA ASN A 253 33.94 -20.10 8.62
C ASN A 253 34.67 -19.52 7.40
N LEU A 254 33.92 -18.91 6.47
CA LEU A 254 34.45 -18.31 5.23
C LEU A 254 34.32 -16.79 5.31
N THR A 255 35.43 -16.07 5.09
CA THR A 255 35.47 -14.61 4.95
C THR A 255 36.13 -14.23 3.63
N ALA A 256 35.43 -13.48 2.79
CA ALA A 256 35.90 -13.09 1.47
C ALA A 256 35.65 -11.62 1.12
N GLY A 257 36.47 -11.07 0.21
CA GLY A 257 36.28 -9.73 -0.34
C GLY A 257 35.11 -9.64 -1.34
N TYR A 258 34.92 -8.45 -1.93
CA TYR A 258 34.05 -8.19 -3.09
C TYR A 258 34.18 -9.22 -4.22
N GLY A 259 33.05 -9.54 -4.87
CA GLY A 259 32.99 -10.38 -6.07
C GLY A 259 33.44 -11.83 -5.86
N SER A 260 33.37 -12.33 -4.62
CA SER A 260 33.89 -13.66 -4.26
C SER A 260 32.78 -14.72 -4.27
N THR A 261 33.18 -15.99 -4.38
CA THR A 261 32.27 -17.14 -4.29
C THR A 261 32.64 -17.99 -3.07
N GLY A 262 31.69 -18.20 -2.16
CA GLY A 262 31.87 -19.05 -0.98
C GLY A 262 30.88 -20.22 -0.99
N THR A 263 31.37 -21.44 -0.77
CA THR A 263 30.56 -22.65 -0.60
C THR A 263 30.96 -23.36 0.69
N ALA A 264 30.01 -23.67 1.57
CA ALA A 264 30.25 -24.43 2.79
C ALA A 264 29.20 -25.55 2.99
N GLY A 265 29.43 -26.42 3.98
CA GLY A 265 28.44 -27.41 4.42
C GLY A 265 27.37 -26.79 5.33
N SER A 266 26.71 -27.63 6.13
CA SER A 266 25.82 -27.20 7.22
C SER A 266 26.60 -26.52 8.36
N ASP A 267 25.90 -25.91 9.31
CA ASP A 267 26.46 -25.29 10.52
C ASP A 267 27.56 -24.25 10.23
N SER A 268 27.48 -23.58 9.06
CA SER A 268 28.58 -22.80 8.52
C SER A 268 28.27 -21.30 8.46
N SER A 269 29.31 -20.48 8.58
CA SER A 269 29.24 -19.02 8.58
C SER A 269 29.99 -18.43 7.40
N LEU A 270 29.30 -17.69 6.53
CA LEU A 270 29.88 -17.08 5.34
C LEU A 270 29.72 -15.55 5.40
N ILE A 271 30.83 -14.81 5.34
CA ILE A 271 30.85 -13.34 5.28
C ILE A 271 31.53 -12.91 3.98
N ALA A 272 30.86 -12.10 3.17
CA ALA A 272 31.40 -11.64 1.89
C ALA A 272 31.06 -10.17 1.57
N GLY A 273 31.87 -9.55 0.72
CA GLY A 273 31.64 -8.18 0.24
C GLY A 273 30.51 -8.07 -0.79
N TYR A 274 30.30 -6.86 -1.32
CA TYR A 274 29.46 -6.55 -2.49
C TYR A 274 29.64 -7.52 -3.66
N GLY A 275 28.53 -7.83 -4.35
CA GLY A 275 28.51 -8.62 -5.58
C GLY A 275 28.98 -10.07 -5.41
N SER A 276 28.92 -10.62 -4.20
CA SER A 276 29.41 -11.96 -3.91
C SER A 276 28.32 -13.02 -4.05
N THR A 277 28.73 -14.27 -4.25
CA THR A 277 27.83 -15.44 -4.26
C THR A 277 28.17 -16.34 -3.09
N GLN A 278 27.19 -16.69 -2.27
CA GLN A 278 27.35 -17.56 -1.10
C GLN A 278 26.36 -18.73 -1.17
N THR A 279 26.86 -19.92 -0.85
CA THR A 279 26.08 -21.16 -0.78
C THR A 279 26.45 -21.92 0.48
N SER A 280 25.48 -22.38 1.26
CA SER A 280 25.69 -23.22 2.45
C SER A 280 24.75 -24.42 2.46
N GLY A 281 24.98 -25.32 3.42
CA GLY A 281 24.00 -26.31 3.85
C GLY A 281 22.93 -25.73 4.79
N GLU A 282 22.43 -26.60 5.68
CA GLU A 282 21.43 -26.32 6.72
C GLU A 282 22.03 -25.52 7.88
N ASP A 283 21.17 -24.95 8.73
CA ASP A 283 21.53 -24.26 10.00
C ASP A 283 22.68 -23.23 9.88
N SER A 284 22.73 -22.53 8.73
CA SER A 284 23.88 -21.72 8.33
C SER A 284 23.59 -20.21 8.37
N SER A 285 24.65 -19.40 8.49
CA SER A 285 24.58 -17.94 8.57
C SER A 285 25.35 -17.29 7.43
N LEU A 286 24.66 -16.48 6.61
CA LEU A 286 25.22 -15.84 5.42
C LEU A 286 25.05 -14.33 5.54
N THR A 287 26.17 -13.60 5.55
CA THR A 287 26.19 -12.12 5.51
C THR A 287 26.89 -11.62 4.25
N ALA A 288 26.21 -10.79 3.45
CA ALA A 288 26.76 -10.25 2.21
C ALA A 288 26.44 -8.75 1.99
N GLY A 289 27.29 -8.08 1.21
CA GLY A 289 27.03 -6.71 0.79
C GLY A 289 25.92 -6.55 -0.26
N TYR A 290 25.68 -5.32 -0.71
CA TYR A 290 24.87 -4.96 -1.88
C TYR A 290 25.09 -5.86 -3.11
N GLY A 291 24.00 -6.14 -3.83
CA GLY A 291 24.01 -6.85 -5.12
C GLY A 291 24.50 -8.30 -5.03
N SER A 292 24.41 -8.92 -3.86
CA SER A 292 24.92 -10.28 -3.62
C SER A 292 23.83 -11.34 -3.82
N THR A 293 24.26 -12.59 -4.03
CA THR A 293 23.38 -13.76 -4.11
C THR A 293 23.71 -14.73 -2.98
N GLN A 294 22.70 -15.13 -2.22
CA GLN A 294 22.83 -16.05 -1.09
C GLN A 294 21.87 -17.23 -1.26
N THR A 295 22.37 -18.44 -1.07
CA THR A 295 21.58 -19.68 -1.10
C THR A 295 21.91 -20.51 0.13
N ALA A 296 20.91 -20.95 0.87
CA ALA A 296 21.07 -21.88 2.00
C ALA A 296 19.94 -22.91 2.01
N GLN A 297 20.04 -23.90 2.89
CA GLN A 297 19.00 -24.91 3.09
C GLN A 297 18.11 -24.52 4.29
N GLU A 298 17.57 -25.50 5.03
CA GLU A 298 16.70 -25.30 6.18
C GLU A 298 17.40 -24.54 7.33
N GLY A 299 16.62 -23.95 8.25
CA GLY A 299 17.12 -23.34 9.50
C GLY A 299 18.02 -22.11 9.35
N SER A 300 18.13 -21.56 8.13
CA SER A 300 19.25 -20.69 7.76
C SER A 300 18.93 -19.19 7.84
N ASN A 301 19.96 -18.40 8.16
CA ASN A 301 19.88 -16.96 8.40
C ASN A 301 20.65 -16.18 7.32
N LEU A 302 19.95 -15.44 6.47
CA LEU A 302 20.52 -14.66 5.36
C LEU A 302 20.36 -13.17 5.64
N THR A 303 21.47 -12.43 5.67
CA THR A 303 21.50 -10.97 5.75
C THR A 303 22.23 -10.39 4.55
N ALA A 304 21.55 -9.53 3.78
CA ALA A 304 22.11 -8.90 2.59
C ALA A 304 21.80 -7.40 2.45
N GLY A 305 22.63 -6.69 1.70
CA GLY A 305 22.39 -5.30 1.35
C GLY A 305 21.29 -5.09 0.29
N TYR A 306 21.08 -3.83 -0.10
CA TYR A 306 20.29 -3.42 -1.28
C TYR A 306 20.52 -4.26 -2.55
N GLY A 307 19.44 -4.50 -3.30
CA GLY A 307 19.48 -5.15 -4.61
C GLY A 307 19.98 -6.59 -4.61
N SER A 308 19.88 -7.28 -3.47
CA SER A 308 20.40 -8.64 -3.30
C SER A 308 19.34 -9.71 -3.53
N THR A 309 19.76 -10.94 -3.79
CA THR A 309 18.89 -12.11 -3.94
C THR A 309 19.20 -13.13 -2.84
N GLY A 310 18.22 -13.48 -2.03
CA GLY A 310 18.32 -14.52 -1.00
C GLY A 310 17.36 -15.68 -1.27
N THR A 311 17.86 -16.91 -1.20
CA THR A 311 17.06 -18.14 -1.27
C THR A 311 17.39 -19.03 -0.07
N ALA A 312 16.40 -19.49 0.67
CA ALA A 312 16.59 -20.43 1.79
C ALA A 312 15.54 -21.56 1.77
N GLY A 313 15.74 -22.57 2.62
CA GLY A 313 14.76 -23.63 2.88
C GLY A 313 13.59 -23.16 3.76
N SER A 314 12.94 -24.11 4.43
CA SER A 314 11.97 -23.80 5.49
C SER A 314 12.66 -23.26 6.75
N ASP A 315 11.87 -22.80 7.72
CA ASP A 315 12.33 -22.39 9.06
C ASP A 315 13.45 -21.33 9.02
N SER A 316 13.45 -20.51 7.97
CA SER A 316 14.56 -19.64 7.61
C SER A 316 14.23 -18.16 7.79
N SER A 317 15.27 -17.35 8.06
CA SER A 317 15.16 -15.91 8.30
C SER A 317 15.96 -15.14 7.26
N LEU A 318 15.29 -14.28 6.49
CA LEU A 318 15.91 -13.50 5.42
C LEU A 318 15.71 -11.99 5.69
N ILE A 319 16.80 -11.25 5.80
CA ILE A 319 16.82 -9.79 5.97
C ILE A 319 17.56 -9.15 4.80
N ALA A 320 16.90 -8.25 4.06
CA ALA A 320 17.49 -7.59 2.91
C ALA A 320 17.14 -6.09 2.80
N GLY A 321 17.99 -5.33 2.09
CA GLY A 321 17.73 -3.92 1.81
C GLY A 321 16.63 -3.68 0.76
N TYR A 322 16.40 -2.41 0.43
CA TYR A 322 15.63 -1.94 -0.73
C TYR A 322 15.90 -2.72 -2.04
N GLY A 323 14.85 -2.94 -2.83
CA GLY A 323 14.93 -3.52 -4.17
C GLY A 323 15.44 -4.97 -4.21
N SER A 324 15.33 -5.69 -3.11
CA SER A 324 15.86 -7.07 -2.98
C SER A 324 14.80 -8.11 -3.34
N THR A 325 15.25 -9.31 -3.68
CA THR A 325 14.39 -10.48 -3.92
C THR A 325 14.68 -11.56 -2.89
N GLN A 326 13.66 -12.04 -2.19
CA GLN A 326 13.76 -13.07 -1.16
C GLN A 326 12.81 -14.23 -1.47
N THR A 327 13.32 -15.46 -1.37
CA THR A 327 12.54 -16.70 -1.53
C THR A 327 12.84 -17.65 -0.37
N SER A 328 11.82 -18.26 0.24
CA SER A 328 11.97 -19.28 1.28
C SER A 328 11.01 -20.46 1.11
N GLY A 329 11.21 -21.49 1.92
CA GLY A 329 10.25 -22.56 2.20
C GLY A 329 9.11 -22.09 3.12
N GLY A 330 8.59 -23.04 3.90
CA GLY A 330 7.54 -22.80 4.90
C GLY A 330 8.08 -22.17 6.19
N ASP A 331 7.17 -21.74 7.06
CA ASP A 331 7.45 -21.31 8.44
C ASP A 331 8.59 -20.26 8.56
N SER A 332 8.73 -19.42 7.54
CA SER A 332 9.88 -18.54 7.34
C SER A 332 9.55 -17.06 7.61
N SER A 333 10.58 -16.27 7.91
CA SER A 333 10.48 -14.84 8.22
C SER A 333 11.28 -14.00 7.22
N LEU A 334 10.58 -13.18 6.42
CA LEU A 334 11.17 -12.36 5.37
C LEU A 334 10.98 -10.88 5.70
N THR A 335 12.09 -10.15 5.90
CA THR A 335 12.09 -8.68 6.08
C THR A 335 12.87 -8.01 4.95
N ALA A 336 12.22 -7.06 4.25
CA ALA A 336 12.83 -6.32 3.16
C ALA A 336 12.46 -4.83 3.14
N GLY A 337 13.31 -4.03 2.51
CA GLY A 337 13.04 -2.61 2.30
C GLY A 337 11.98 -2.32 1.21
N TYR A 338 11.78 -1.03 0.91
CA TYR A 338 11.01 -0.52 -0.23
C TYR A 338 11.30 -1.23 -1.56
N GLY A 339 10.26 -1.41 -2.38
CA GLY A 339 10.36 -1.92 -3.75
C GLY A 339 10.87 -3.35 -3.86
N SER A 340 10.75 -4.14 -2.79
CA SER A 340 11.28 -5.50 -2.74
C SER A 340 10.25 -6.55 -3.16
N THR A 341 10.74 -7.74 -3.54
CA THR A 341 9.90 -8.90 -3.86
C THR A 341 10.16 -10.02 -2.86
N GLN A 342 9.11 -10.54 -2.24
CA GLN A 342 9.19 -11.60 -1.24
C GLN A 342 8.26 -12.76 -1.64
N THR A 343 8.78 -13.99 -1.59
CA THR A 343 8.01 -15.21 -1.84
C THR A 343 8.31 -16.23 -0.75
N ALA A 344 7.28 -16.76 -0.10
CA ALA A 344 7.40 -17.85 0.88
C ALA A 344 6.27 -18.87 0.70
N GLN A 345 6.35 -19.98 1.42
CA GLN A 345 5.30 -21.02 1.40
C GLN A 345 4.32 -20.81 2.57
N GLU A 346 3.78 -21.90 3.12
CA GLU A 346 2.85 -21.90 4.25
C GLU A 346 3.47 -21.31 5.54
N GLY A 347 2.64 -20.86 6.49
CA GLY A 347 3.07 -20.46 7.84
C GLY A 347 3.96 -19.22 7.93
N SER A 348 4.15 -18.49 6.81
CA SER A 348 5.26 -17.55 6.67
C SER A 348 4.88 -16.10 6.97
N ASN A 349 5.86 -15.33 7.44
CA ASN A 349 5.73 -13.94 7.85
C ASN A 349 6.54 -13.02 6.93
N LEU A 350 5.87 -12.16 6.17
CA LEU A 350 6.49 -11.21 5.24
C LEU A 350 6.28 -9.78 5.74
N THR A 351 7.38 -9.03 5.89
CA THR A 351 7.37 -7.60 6.19
C THR A 351 8.17 -6.84 5.14
N ALA A 352 7.51 -5.89 4.46
CA ALA A 352 8.12 -5.10 3.39
C ALA A 352 7.79 -3.61 3.45
N GLY A 353 8.65 -2.79 2.85
CA GLY A 353 8.40 -1.35 2.69
C GLY A 353 7.32 -1.01 1.65
N TYR A 354 7.10 0.29 1.42
CA TYR A 354 6.35 0.86 0.30
C TYR A 354 6.67 0.22 -1.06
N GLY A 355 5.65 0.09 -1.91
CA GLY A 355 5.79 -0.36 -3.31
C GLY A 355 6.28 -1.79 -3.48
N SER A 356 6.13 -2.64 -2.45
CA SER A 356 6.70 -4.00 -2.45
C SER A 356 5.68 -5.05 -2.89
N THR A 357 6.17 -6.17 -3.38
CA THR A 357 5.36 -7.33 -3.79
C THR A 357 5.63 -8.52 -2.86
N GLY A 358 4.60 -9.02 -2.21
CA GLY A 358 4.68 -10.19 -1.32
C GLY A 358 3.74 -11.29 -1.80
N THR A 359 4.23 -12.53 -1.82
CA THR A 359 3.46 -13.74 -2.11
C THR A 359 3.73 -14.79 -1.04
N ALA A 360 2.69 -15.35 -0.42
CA ALA A 360 2.83 -16.43 0.57
C ALA A 360 1.84 -17.58 0.32
N GLY A 361 2.03 -18.68 1.04
CA GLY A 361 1.11 -19.82 1.07
C GLY A 361 -0.15 -19.55 1.91
N SER A 362 -0.70 -20.61 2.49
CA SER A 362 -1.77 -20.51 3.48
C SER A 362 -1.23 -20.11 4.85
N ASP A 363 -2.12 -19.75 5.77
CA ASP A 363 -1.85 -19.51 7.19
C ASP A 363 -0.69 -18.51 7.42
N SER A 364 -0.58 -17.53 6.51
CA SER A 364 0.54 -16.59 6.41
C SER A 364 0.16 -15.16 6.78
N SER A 365 1.13 -14.37 7.22
CA SER A 365 0.95 -12.97 7.62
C SER A 365 1.83 -12.03 6.79
N LEU A 366 1.22 -11.08 6.09
CA LEU A 366 1.89 -10.18 5.16
C LEU A 366 1.63 -8.72 5.56
N ILE A 367 2.70 -7.97 5.81
CA ILE A 367 2.65 -6.55 6.20
C ILE A 367 3.45 -5.74 5.18
N ALA A 368 2.82 -4.76 4.53
CA ALA A 368 3.49 -3.91 3.56
C ALA A 368 3.03 -2.44 3.59
N GLY A 369 3.90 -1.54 3.12
CA GLY A 369 3.60 -0.11 3.06
C GLY A 369 2.56 0.27 1.98
N TYR A 370 2.34 1.58 1.82
CA TYR A 370 1.64 2.21 0.69
C TYR A 370 2.02 1.65 -0.69
N GLY A 371 1.04 1.55 -1.60
CA GLY A 371 1.24 1.16 -3.00
C GLY A 371 1.75 -0.27 -3.20
N SER A 372 1.60 -1.14 -2.20
CA SER A 372 2.13 -2.50 -2.24
C SER A 372 1.12 -3.49 -2.84
N THR A 373 1.62 -4.60 -3.36
CA THR A 373 0.79 -5.72 -3.85
C THR A 373 1.06 -6.95 -3.00
N GLN A 374 0.04 -7.51 -2.36
CA GLN A 374 0.18 -8.66 -1.47
C GLN A 374 -0.79 -9.78 -1.87
N THR A 375 -0.29 -11.00 -1.99
CA THR A 375 -1.07 -12.19 -2.35
C THR A 375 -0.80 -13.31 -1.34
N ALA A 376 -1.85 -13.91 -0.78
CA ALA A 376 -1.72 -15.12 0.04
C ALA A 376 -2.82 -16.12 -0.30
N GLN A 377 -2.73 -17.33 0.24
CA GLN A 377 -3.77 -18.35 0.07
C GLN A 377 -4.80 -18.25 1.21
N GLU A 378 -5.18 -19.38 1.80
CA GLU A 378 -6.27 -19.46 2.78
C GLU A 378 -5.79 -19.04 4.19
N ASN A 379 -6.73 -18.73 5.07
CA ASN A 379 -6.52 -18.40 6.50
C ASN A 379 -5.50 -17.27 6.77
N SER A 380 -5.25 -16.41 5.79
CA SER A 380 -4.10 -15.49 5.80
C SER A 380 -4.49 -14.07 6.22
N SER A 381 -3.53 -13.33 6.78
CA SER A 381 -3.70 -11.95 7.21
C SER A 381 -2.84 -11.00 6.37
N LEU A 382 -3.47 -10.01 5.72
CA LEU A 382 -2.80 -9.02 4.89
C LEU A 382 -3.06 -7.62 5.45
N THR A 383 -2.01 -6.91 5.85
CA THR A 383 -2.09 -5.49 6.27
C THR A 383 -1.28 -4.63 5.31
N THR A 384 -1.95 -3.72 4.60
CA THR A 384 -1.32 -2.83 3.62
C THR A 384 -1.66 -1.36 3.80
N GLY A 385 -0.83 -0.47 3.25
CA GLY A 385 -1.06 0.97 3.29
C GLY A 385 -2.10 1.46 2.26
N TYR A 386 -2.28 2.78 2.17
CA TYR A 386 -2.97 3.50 1.09
C TYR A 386 -2.60 3.02 -0.31
N GLY A 387 -3.58 2.98 -1.22
CA GLY A 387 -3.39 2.70 -2.65
C GLY A 387 -2.85 1.29 -2.94
N SER A 388 -3.00 0.36 -2.01
CA SER A 388 -2.45 -0.99 -2.12
C SER A 388 -3.44 -1.96 -2.77
N THR A 389 -2.91 -3.08 -3.29
CA THR A 389 -3.71 -4.21 -3.76
C THR A 389 -3.47 -5.41 -2.86
N SER A 390 -4.53 -6.07 -2.41
CA SER A 390 -4.44 -7.26 -1.55
C SER A 390 -5.39 -8.33 -2.03
N THR A 391 -4.88 -9.55 -2.24
CA THR A 391 -5.64 -10.71 -2.69
C THR A 391 -5.40 -11.87 -1.73
N ALA A 392 -6.47 -12.51 -1.24
CA ALA A 392 -6.34 -13.72 -0.42
C ALA A 392 -7.43 -14.76 -0.70
N GLY A 393 -7.20 -15.99 -0.25
CA GLY A 393 -8.14 -17.10 -0.39
C GLY A 393 -9.31 -17.09 0.60
N PHE A 394 -9.70 -18.29 1.01
CA PHE A 394 -10.75 -18.57 1.99
C PHE A 394 -10.39 -18.08 3.40
N ALA A 395 -11.39 -17.60 4.15
CA ALA A 395 -11.31 -17.24 5.57
C ALA A 395 -10.19 -16.24 5.95
N SER A 396 -9.77 -15.42 5.00
CA SER A 396 -8.66 -14.48 5.17
C SER A 396 -9.12 -13.10 5.68
N SER A 397 -8.20 -12.37 6.31
CA SER A 397 -8.42 -11.02 6.84
C SER A 397 -7.56 -10.00 6.09
N LEU A 398 -8.17 -8.99 5.49
CA LEU A 398 -7.49 -7.94 4.72
C LEU A 398 -7.76 -6.58 5.36
N ILE A 399 -6.71 -5.86 5.70
CA ILE A 399 -6.74 -4.48 6.22
C ILE A 399 -5.94 -3.59 5.27
N ALA A 400 -6.55 -2.51 4.77
CA ALA A 400 -5.90 -1.58 3.86
C ALA A 400 -6.27 -0.12 4.12
N GLY A 401 -5.44 0.81 3.64
CA GLY A 401 -5.72 2.24 3.72
C GLY A 401 -6.78 2.72 2.71
N TYR A 402 -6.98 4.04 2.66
CA TYR A 402 -7.68 4.77 1.60
C TYR A 402 -7.26 4.35 0.18
N GLY A 403 -8.22 4.35 -0.75
CA GLY A 403 -7.97 4.14 -2.18
C GLY A 403 -7.46 2.75 -2.55
N SER A 404 -7.65 1.75 -1.67
CA SER A 404 -7.08 0.42 -1.84
C SER A 404 -8.04 -0.55 -2.54
N THR A 405 -7.50 -1.60 -3.14
CA THR A 405 -8.28 -2.68 -3.75
C THR A 405 -8.05 -3.99 -2.99
N GLN A 406 -9.13 -4.59 -2.49
CA GLN A 406 -9.09 -5.84 -1.73
C GLN A 406 -9.98 -6.88 -2.41
N THR A 407 -9.44 -8.08 -2.64
CA THR A 407 -10.17 -9.24 -3.16
C THR A 407 -9.95 -10.42 -2.23
N ALA A 408 -11.03 -11.10 -1.80
CA ALA A 408 -10.90 -12.30 -0.99
C ALA A 408 -11.94 -13.38 -1.34
N GLY A 409 -11.65 -14.63 -0.96
CA GLY A 409 -12.58 -15.75 -1.10
C GLY A 409 -13.76 -15.73 -0.12
N TYR A 410 -14.30 -16.93 0.16
CA TYR A 410 -15.43 -17.12 1.05
C TYR A 410 -15.08 -16.87 2.53
N LYS A 411 -16.07 -16.41 3.32
CA LYS A 411 -15.96 -16.17 4.77
C LYS A 411 -14.85 -15.19 5.19
N SER A 412 -14.45 -14.31 4.29
CA SER A 412 -13.34 -13.39 4.52
C SER A 412 -13.81 -12.06 5.15
N THR A 413 -12.89 -11.37 5.83
CA THR A 413 -13.14 -10.05 6.42
C THR A 413 -12.26 -9.01 5.75
N LEU A 414 -12.86 -7.96 5.20
CA LEU A 414 -12.17 -6.89 4.48
C LEU A 414 -12.46 -5.56 5.17
N THR A 415 -11.41 -4.84 5.56
CA THR A 415 -11.49 -3.48 6.13
C THR A 415 -10.64 -2.53 5.30
N ALA A 416 -11.23 -1.44 4.81
CA ALA A 416 -10.55 -0.45 4.00
C ALA A 416 -11.00 0.99 4.33
N GLY A 417 -10.17 1.96 3.94
CA GLY A 417 -10.50 3.38 4.09
C GLY A 417 -11.49 3.91 3.05
N TYR A 418 -11.69 5.23 3.03
CA TYR A 418 -12.35 6.01 1.98
C TYR A 418 -11.91 5.65 0.56
N GLY A 419 -12.84 5.70 -0.39
CA GLY A 419 -12.57 5.54 -1.82
C GLY A 419 -12.04 4.16 -2.23
N SER A 420 -12.25 3.13 -1.39
CA SER A 420 -11.68 1.80 -1.61
C SER A 420 -12.64 0.90 -2.38
N THR A 421 -12.08 -0.14 -3.03
CA THR A 421 -12.84 -1.19 -3.71
C THR A 421 -12.63 -2.52 -3.01
N GLN A 422 -13.72 -3.15 -2.57
CA GLN A 422 -13.71 -4.44 -1.88
C GLN A 422 -14.56 -5.46 -2.65
N THR A 423 -14.01 -6.64 -2.91
CA THR A 423 -14.72 -7.77 -3.50
C THR A 423 -14.51 -9.02 -2.64
N ALA A 424 -15.59 -9.69 -2.25
CA ALA A 424 -15.49 -11.00 -1.63
C ALA A 424 -16.63 -11.94 -2.04
N GLU A 425 -16.52 -13.22 -1.69
CA GLU A 425 -17.54 -14.21 -2.05
C GLU A 425 -18.59 -14.41 -0.94
N TYR A 426 -19.14 -15.64 -0.84
CA TYR A 426 -20.15 -16.06 0.14
C TYR A 426 -19.70 -15.85 1.60
N GLY A 427 -20.62 -15.35 2.44
CA GLY A 427 -20.48 -15.34 3.90
C GLY A 427 -19.47 -14.33 4.44
N SER A 428 -19.14 -13.30 3.66
CA SER A 428 -18.04 -12.36 3.94
C SER A 428 -18.50 -11.05 4.59
N SER A 429 -17.60 -10.40 5.31
CA SER A 429 -17.84 -9.12 5.99
C SER A 429 -16.95 -8.02 5.39
N LEU A 430 -17.56 -6.97 4.85
CA LEU A 430 -16.87 -5.86 4.18
C LEU A 430 -17.19 -4.56 4.92
N THR A 431 -16.15 -3.85 5.38
CA THR A 431 -16.25 -2.53 5.99
C THR A 431 -15.36 -1.54 5.24
N ALA A 432 -15.95 -0.44 4.75
CA ALA A 432 -15.26 0.58 3.98
C ALA A 432 -15.63 2.01 4.42
N GLY A 433 -14.84 3.00 4.00
CA GLY A 433 -15.14 4.41 4.26
C GLY A 433 -16.18 5.02 3.30
N TYR A 434 -16.38 6.33 3.39
CA TYR A 434 -17.05 7.17 2.38
C TYR A 434 -16.58 6.90 0.93
N GLY A 435 -17.51 7.01 -0.03
CA GLY A 435 -17.20 6.94 -1.47
C GLY A 435 -16.67 5.58 -1.93
N SER A 436 -16.90 4.51 -1.16
CA SER A 436 -16.32 3.20 -1.44
C SER A 436 -17.26 2.31 -2.24
N THR A 437 -16.69 1.32 -2.94
CA THR A 437 -17.44 0.28 -3.64
C THR A 437 -17.19 -1.07 -2.99
N ALA A 438 -18.26 -1.75 -2.56
CA ALA A 438 -18.16 -3.08 -1.96
C ALA A 438 -19.11 -4.06 -2.66
N THR A 439 -18.57 -5.20 -3.09
CA THR A 439 -19.33 -6.29 -3.72
C THR A 439 -19.10 -7.57 -2.94
N ALA A 440 -20.16 -8.25 -2.51
CA ALA A 440 -20.04 -9.55 -1.83
C ALA A 440 -21.04 -10.60 -2.34
N GLY A 441 -20.78 -11.87 -2.07
CA GLY A 441 -21.66 -13.00 -2.40
C GLY A 441 -22.97 -13.05 -1.61
N GLN A 442 -23.50 -14.27 -1.44
CA GLN A 442 -24.69 -14.54 -0.61
C GLN A 442 -24.33 -14.53 0.88
N ASP A 443 -25.31 -14.32 1.76
CA ASP A 443 -25.14 -14.40 3.23
C ASP A 443 -24.06 -13.43 3.78
N SER A 444 -23.83 -12.30 3.11
CA SER A 444 -22.74 -11.35 3.40
C SER A 444 -23.21 -10.07 4.08
N SER A 445 -22.30 -9.39 4.78
CA SER A 445 -22.53 -8.11 5.46
C SER A 445 -21.64 -7.02 4.88
N LEU A 446 -22.22 -5.90 4.45
CA LEU A 446 -21.52 -4.76 3.85
C LEU A 446 -21.86 -3.49 4.62
N ILE A 447 -20.83 -2.77 5.09
CA ILE A 447 -20.96 -1.49 5.79
C ILE A 447 -20.06 -0.46 5.09
N ALA A 448 -20.61 0.70 4.74
CA ALA A 448 -19.82 1.81 4.22
C ALA A 448 -20.35 3.19 4.64
N GLY A 449 -19.57 4.22 4.32
CA GLY A 449 -19.94 5.60 4.59
C GLY A 449 -20.92 6.20 3.57
N TYR A 450 -21.13 7.52 3.66
CA TYR A 450 -21.78 8.37 2.66
C TYR A 450 -21.26 8.15 1.24
N GLY A 451 -22.15 8.28 0.24
CA GLY A 451 -21.80 8.24 -1.19
C GLY A 451 -21.26 6.90 -1.68
N SER A 452 -21.55 5.80 -0.99
CA SER A 452 -20.98 4.48 -1.28
C SER A 452 -21.89 3.63 -2.18
N SER A 453 -21.30 2.65 -2.88
CA SER A 453 -22.01 1.69 -3.72
C SER A 453 -21.83 0.27 -3.17
N LEU A 454 -22.91 -0.33 -2.67
CA LEU A 454 -22.91 -1.66 -2.05
C LEU A 454 -23.75 -2.63 -2.88
N THR A 455 -23.14 -3.74 -3.31
CA THR A 455 -23.82 -4.79 -4.08
C THR A 455 -23.66 -6.15 -3.39
N SER A 456 -24.74 -6.90 -3.21
CA SER A 456 -24.65 -8.25 -2.64
C SER A 456 -25.72 -9.22 -3.15
N GLY A 457 -25.57 -10.49 -2.79
CA GLY A 457 -26.52 -11.55 -3.09
C GLY A 457 -27.78 -11.54 -2.20
N ILE A 458 -28.33 -12.75 -2.09
CA ILE A 458 -29.46 -13.18 -1.28
C ILE A 458 -29.03 -13.22 0.20
N ARG A 459 -29.96 -12.91 1.12
CA ARG A 459 -29.77 -12.99 2.59
C ARG A 459 -28.65 -12.09 3.12
N SER A 460 -28.39 -10.98 2.44
CA SER A 460 -27.32 -10.05 2.80
C SER A 460 -27.82 -8.84 3.58
N PHE A 461 -26.93 -8.24 4.38
CA PHE A 461 -27.16 -7.01 5.13
C PHE A 461 -26.28 -5.90 4.57
N LEU A 462 -26.88 -4.80 4.10
CA LEU A 462 -26.18 -3.65 3.53
C LEU A 462 -26.54 -2.40 4.35
N THR A 463 -25.53 -1.70 4.86
CA THR A 463 -25.69 -0.43 5.57
C THR A 463 -24.78 0.63 4.97
N ALA A 464 -25.33 1.77 4.54
CA ALA A 464 -24.53 2.91 4.08
C ALA A 464 -25.06 4.25 4.59
N GLY A 465 -24.28 5.31 4.37
CA GLY A 465 -24.69 6.68 4.69
C GLY A 465 -25.66 7.30 3.66
N TYR A 466 -25.93 8.59 3.84
CA TYR A 466 -26.54 9.50 2.86
C TYR A 466 -25.97 9.35 1.44
N GLY A 467 -26.83 9.54 0.42
CA GLY A 467 -26.43 9.59 -0.99
C GLY A 467 -25.87 8.27 -1.54
N SER A 468 -26.20 7.13 -0.94
CA SER A 468 -25.60 5.84 -1.28
C SER A 468 -26.49 4.99 -2.19
N THR A 469 -25.88 4.06 -2.92
CA THR A 469 -26.59 3.06 -3.74
C THR A 469 -26.42 1.68 -3.14
N LEU A 470 -27.52 1.00 -2.82
CA LEU A 470 -27.54 -0.35 -2.25
C LEU A 470 -28.33 -1.27 -3.17
N ILE A 471 -27.73 -2.40 -3.57
CA ILE A 471 -28.34 -3.42 -4.42
C ILE A 471 -28.18 -4.79 -3.75
N ALA A 472 -29.28 -5.51 -3.49
CA ALA A 472 -29.18 -6.88 -2.99
C ALA A 472 -30.26 -7.82 -3.54
N GLY A 473 -30.03 -9.13 -3.44
CA GLY A 473 -30.94 -10.17 -3.88
C GLY A 473 -32.20 -10.37 -3.02
N LEU A 474 -32.66 -11.62 -2.95
CA LEU A 474 -33.82 -12.09 -2.20
C LEU A 474 -33.54 -12.08 -0.68
N ARG A 475 -34.55 -11.76 0.16
CA ARG A 475 -34.47 -11.83 1.64
C ARG A 475 -33.34 -10.99 2.26
N SER A 476 -32.99 -9.88 1.63
CA SER A 476 -31.90 -9.00 2.09
C SER A 476 -32.44 -7.80 2.88
N VAL A 477 -31.58 -7.17 3.68
CA VAL A 477 -31.90 -5.94 4.44
C VAL A 477 -30.99 -4.83 3.97
N LEU A 478 -31.57 -3.72 3.53
CA LEU A 478 -30.85 -2.55 3.03
C LEU A 478 -31.21 -1.34 3.91
N ILE A 479 -30.21 -0.68 4.48
CA ILE A 479 -30.36 0.51 5.31
C ILE A 479 -29.46 1.61 4.74
N ALA A 480 -30.04 2.76 4.40
CA ALA A 480 -29.27 3.92 3.97
C ALA A 480 -29.80 5.23 4.55
N GLY A 481 -29.03 6.30 4.39
CA GLY A 481 -29.46 7.63 4.80
C GLY A 481 -30.40 8.32 3.79
N TYR A 482 -30.67 9.60 4.03
CA TYR A 482 -31.26 10.55 3.07
C TYR A 482 -30.66 10.48 1.66
N GLY A 483 -31.47 10.73 0.63
CA GLY A 483 -31.02 10.85 -0.76
C GLY A 483 -30.48 9.55 -1.38
N SER A 484 -30.81 8.39 -0.82
CA SER A 484 -30.21 7.10 -1.21
C SER A 484 -31.11 6.32 -2.17
N SER A 485 -30.50 5.44 -2.97
CA SER A 485 -31.20 4.53 -3.87
C SER A 485 -31.02 3.08 -3.44
N LEU A 486 -32.12 2.40 -3.11
CA LEU A 486 -32.12 1.02 -2.61
C LEU A 486 -32.91 0.13 -3.59
N THR A 487 -32.27 -0.89 -4.14
CA THR A 487 -32.91 -1.88 -5.00
C THR A 487 -32.76 -3.27 -4.39
N SER A 488 -33.86 -4.00 -4.24
CA SER A 488 -33.79 -5.39 -3.77
C SER A 488 -34.76 -6.34 -4.46
N GLY A 489 -34.53 -7.63 -4.28
CA GLY A 489 -35.39 -8.68 -4.78
C GLY A 489 -36.69 -8.88 -3.98
N ILE A 490 -37.03 -10.15 -3.83
CA ILE A 490 -38.24 -10.64 -3.18
C ILE A 490 -38.04 -10.68 -1.66
N ARG A 491 -39.09 -10.42 -0.87
CA ARG A 491 -39.11 -10.58 0.60
C ARG A 491 -37.99 -9.84 1.34
N SER A 492 -37.62 -8.65 0.85
CA SER A 492 -36.55 -7.83 1.40
C SER A 492 -37.11 -6.66 2.22
N THR A 493 -36.27 -6.10 3.10
CA THR A 493 -36.60 -4.91 3.90
C THR A 493 -35.69 -3.76 3.51
N LEU A 494 -36.27 -2.63 3.12
CA LEU A 494 -35.56 -1.42 2.70
C LEU A 494 -35.92 -0.28 3.65
N THR A 495 -34.92 0.34 4.26
CA THR A 495 -35.08 1.52 5.13
C THR A 495 -34.19 2.64 4.62
N ALA A 496 -34.76 3.81 4.33
CA ALA A 496 -34.03 4.98 3.85
C ALA A 496 -34.58 6.28 4.43
N GLY A 497 -33.82 7.37 4.30
CA GLY A 497 -34.24 8.69 4.79
C GLY A 497 -35.19 9.43 3.83
N TYR A 498 -35.42 10.71 4.13
CA TYR A 498 -35.91 11.74 3.20
C TYR A 498 -35.31 11.63 1.79
N GLY A 499 -36.10 11.94 0.75
CA GLY A 499 -35.62 12.07 -0.62
C GLY A 499 -35.07 10.79 -1.23
N SER A 500 -35.49 9.62 -0.76
CA SER A 500 -34.90 8.33 -1.15
C SER A 500 -35.75 7.55 -2.13
N ASN A 501 -35.09 6.77 -2.99
CA ASN A 501 -35.72 5.90 -3.96
C ASN A 501 -35.59 4.44 -3.50
N GLN A 502 -36.70 3.71 -3.46
CA GLN A 502 -36.74 2.31 -3.04
C GLN A 502 -37.50 1.46 -4.04
N ILE A 503 -36.86 0.40 -4.54
CA ILE A 503 -37.45 -0.57 -5.46
C ILE A 503 -37.32 -1.97 -4.87
N ALA A 504 -38.43 -2.70 -4.77
CA ALA A 504 -38.40 -4.12 -4.44
C ALA A 504 -39.42 -4.96 -5.21
N SER A 505 -39.29 -6.28 -5.13
CA SER A 505 -40.22 -7.21 -5.75
C SER A 505 -41.34 -7.64 -4.78
N TYR A 506 -41.85 -8.86 -4.93
CA TYR A 506 -42.94 -9.45 -4.15
C TYR A 506 -42.65 -9.55 -2.65
N GLY A 507 -43.64 -9.20 -1.82
CA GLY A 507 -43.64 -9.50 -0.39
C GLY A 507 -42.62 -8.72 0.43
N SER A 508 -42.20 -7.55 -0.04
CA SER A 508 -41.16 -6.72 0.56
C SER A 508 -41.73 -5.59 1.42
N SER A 509 -40.92 -5.05 2.33
CA SER A 509 -41.27 -3.95 3.23
C SER A 509 -40.37 -2.74 2.98
N LEU A 510 -40.95 -1.61 2.61
CA LEU A 510 -40.26 -0.37 2.26
C LEU A 510 -40.63 0.72 3.28
N ILE A 511 -39.64 1.33 3.91
CA ILE A 511 -39.78 2.44 4.85
C ILE A 511 -38.88 3.58 4.38
N ALA A 512 -39.46 4.75 4.13
CA ALA A 512 -38.74 5.94 3.69
C ALA A 512 -39.16 7.19 4.47
N GLY A 513 -38.38 8.26 4.37
CA GLY A 513 -38.74 9.57 4.91
C GLY A 513 -39.78 10.30 4.06
N HIS A 514 -39.81 11.62 4.20
CA HIS A 514 -40.63 12.49 3.36
C HIS A 514 -40.06 12.55 1.92
N GLU A 515 -40.89 12.99 0.96
CA GLU A 515 -40.48 13.27 -0.43
C GLU A 515 -39.74 12.10 -1.09
N SER A 516 -40.20 10.88 -0.79
CA SER A 516 -39.54 9.64 -1.20
C SER A 516 -40.38 8.86 -2.22
N ILE A 517 -39.72 8.05 -3.05
CA ILE A 517 -40.35 7.24 -4.09
C ILE A 517 -40.19 5.75 -3.73
N GLN A 518 -41.29 5.03 -3.69
CA GLN A 518 -41.33 3.60 -3.35
C GLN A 518 -42.08 2.82 -4.42
N VAL A 519 -41.45 1.79 -4.98
CA VAL A 519 -42.05 0.85 -5.94
C VAL A 519 -41.88 -0.57 -5.42
N ALA A 520 -42.98 -1.32 -5.31
CA ALA A 520 -42.94 -2.71 -4.86
C ALA A 520 -43.83 -3.67 -5.67
N GLY A 521 -43.50 -4.95 -5.63
CA GLY A 521 -44.35 -6.00 -6.19
C GLY A 521 -45.62 -6.27 -5.37
N ASN A 522 -46.31 -7.36 -5.69
CA ASN A 522 -47.52 -7.79 -4.97
C ASN A 522 -47.23 -8.15 -3.49
N LYS A 523 -48.25 -7.99 -2.63
CA LYS A 523 -48.24 -8.33 -1.19
C LYS A 523 -47.20 -7.55 -0.37
N SER A 524 -46.93 -6.30 -0.75
CA SER A 524 -45.88 -5.48 -0.15
C SER A 524 -46.44 -4.46 0.86
N MET A 525 -45.58 -3.96 1.73
CA MET A 525 -45.88 -2.85 2.65
C MET A 525 -44.98 -1.65 2.33
N LEU A 526 -45.57 -0.48 2.11
CA LEU A 526 -44.89 0.77 1.80
C LEU A 526 -45.29 1.81 2.85
N ILE A 527 -44.30 2.42 3.50
CA ILE A 527 -44.47 3.47 4.50
C ILE A 527 -43.55 4.64 4.12
N ALA A 528 -44.10 5.84 3.98
CA ALA A 528 -43.35 7.05 3.67
C ALA A 528 -43.92 8.30 4.35
N GLY A 529 -43.18 9.40 4.34
CA GLY A 529 -43.59 10.69 4.92
C GLY A 529 -44.51 11.51 4.01
N LYS A 530 -44.64 12.81 4.32
CA LYS A 530 -45.32 13.81 3.48
C LYS A 530 -44.72 13.84 2.07
N GLY A 531 -45.53 14.13 1.05
CA GLY A 531 -45.03 14.43 -0.31
C GLY A 531 -44.46 13.21 -1.05
N SER A 532 -44.85 11.99 -0.66
CA SER A 532 -44.23 10.76 -1.15
C SER A 532 -45.04 10.11 -2.27
N SER A 533 -44.37 9.38 -3.15
CA SER A 533 -44.98 8.62 -4.24
C SER A 533 -44.81 7.11 -4.02
N GLN A 534 -45.91 6.37 -4.00
CA GLN A 534 -45.92 4.93 -3.69
C GLN A 534 -46.68 4.15 -4.75
N THR A 535 -46.04 3.17 -5.37
CA THR A 535 -46.66 2.24 -6.32
C THR A 535 -46.46 0.80 -5.84
N ALA A 536 -47.55 0.03 -5.75
CA ALA A 536 -47.46 -1.38 -5.38
C ALA A 536 -48.39 -2.31 -6.18
N GLY A 537 -48.07 -3.60 -6.20
CA GLY A 537 -48.92 -4.63 -6.80
C GLY A 537 -50.18 -4.97 -5.98
N PHE A 538 -50.86 -6.02 -6.40
CA PHE A 538 -52.00 -6.66 -5.74
C PHE A 538 -51.78 -6.97 -4.25
N ARG A 539 -52.82 -6.79 -3.42
CA ARG A 539 -52.84 -7.06 -1.97
C ARG A 539 -51.78 -6.31 -1.16
N SER A 540 -51.49 -5.06 -1.52
CA SER A 540 -50.46 -4.27 -0.85
C SER A 540 -51.05 -3.32 0.19
N THR A 541 -50.20 -2.84 1.10
CA THR A 541 -50.50 -1.78 2.07
C THR A 541 -49.62 -0.58 1.79
N LEU A 542 -50.21 0.58 1.55
CA LEU A 542 -49.53 1.85 1.35
C LEU A 542 -49.95 2.81 2.47
N ILE A 543 -48.98 3.45 3.11
CA ILE A 543 -49.16 4.46 4.16
C ILE A 543 -48.24 5.64 3.83
N ALA A 544 -48.80 6.84 3.73
CA ALA A 544 -48.06 8.06 3.45
C ALA A 544 -48.58 9.25 4.27
N GLY A 545 -47.80 10.34 4.31
CA GLY A 545 -48.23 11.62 4.88
C GLY A 545 -49.19 12.39 3.97
N ALA A 546 -49.45 13.65 4.30
CA ALA A 546 -50.20 14.57 3.42
C ALA A 546 -49.44 14.86 2.10
N GLY A 547 -50.13 15.36 1.08
CA GLY A 547 -49.51 15.70 -0.21
C GLY A 547 -48.99 14.50 -1.01
N SER A 548 -49.50 13.29 -0.76
CA SER A 548 -48.88 12.05 -1.27
C SER A 548 -49.69 11.41 -2.41
N VAL A 549 -48.99 10.66 -3.27
CA VAL A 549 -49.58 9.92 -4.39
C VAL A 549 -49.42 8.42 -4.15
N GLN A 550 -50.52 7.67 -4.25
CA GLN A 550 -50.55 6.23 -4.01
C GLN A 550 -51.28 5.48 -5.14
N LEU A 551 -50.61 4.49 -5.73
CA LEU A 551 -51.16 3.58 -6.73
C LEU A 551 -51.03 2.13 -6.27
N ALA A 552 -52.12 1.35 -6.31
CA ALA A 552 -52.05 -0.08 -6.03
C ALA A 552 -52.95 -0.97 -6.91
N GLY A 553 -52.56 -2.24 -7.08
CA GLY A 553 -53.45 -3.26 -7.64
C GLY A 553 -54.60 -3.67 -6.69
N ASP A 554 -55.47 -4.59 -7.12
CA ASP A 554 -56.66 -5.01 -6.35
C ASP A 554 -56.36 -5.47 -4.92
N ARG A 555 -57.41 -5.41 -4.07
CA ARG A 555 -57.45 -5.89 -2.69
C ARG A 555 -56.42 -5.20 -1.79
N SER A 556 -56.07 -3.96 -2.13
CA SER A 556 -55.05 -3.18 -1.44
C SER A 556 -55.66 -2.22 -0.42
N ARG A 557 -54.83 -1.72 0.49
CA ARG A 557 -55.20 -0.73 1.50
C ARG A 557 -54.29 0.48 1.41
N LEU A 558 -54.86 1.64 1.12
CA LEU A 558 -54.18 2.92 0.99
C LEU A 558 -54.60 3.81 2.17
N ILE A 559 -53.62 4.45 2.81
CA ILE A 559 -53.82 5.49 3.82
C ILE A 559 -52.90 6.66 3.49
N ALA A 560 -53.45 7.86 3.40
CA ALA A 560 -52.71 9.10 3.21
C ALA A 560 -53.24 10.22 4.12
N GLY A 561 -52.52 11.34 4.20
CA GLY A 561 -52.99 12.55 4.85
C GLY A 561 -53.98 13.34 3.99
N ALA A 562 -54.13 14.64 4.27
CA ALA A 562 -54.82 15.57 3.38
C ALA A 562 -54.06 15.78 2.06
N ASP A 563 -54.66 16.47 1.09
CA ASP A 563 -54.02 16.91 -0.16
C ASP A 563 -53.44 15.75 -0.98
N SER A 564 -54.05 14.56 -0.88
CA SER A 564 -53.47 13.30 -1.36
C SER A 564 -54.33 12.62 -2.43
N ASN A 565 -53.65 11.96 -3.38
CA ASN A 565 -54.26 11.25 -4.50
C ASN A 565 -54.05 9.74 -4.36
N GLN A 566 -55.14 8.97 -4.40
CA GLN A 566 -55.16 7.52 -4.21
C GLN A 566 -55.89 6.82 -5.36
N THR A 567 -55.22 5.90 -6.03
CA THR A 567 -55.82 5.02 -7.05
C THR A 567 -55.59 3.56 -6.69
N ALA A 568 -56.65 2.74 -6.69
CA ALA A 568 -56.50 1.29 -6.50
C ALA A 568 -57.40 0.45 -7.41
N GLY A 569 -57.02 -0.81 -7.61
CA GLY A 569 -57.89 -1.80 -8.26
C GLY A 569 -59.08 -2.25 -7.38
N ASP A 570 -59.76 -3.30 -7.84
CA ASP A 570 -60.95 -3.89 -7.21
C ASP A 570 -60.82 -4.20 -5.72
N ARG A 571 -61.94 -4.17 -4.98
CA ARG A 571 -62.08 -4.64 -3.59
C ARG A 571 -61.10 -3.96 -2.62
N SER A 572 -60.74 -2.72 -2.92
CA SER A 572 -59.71 -1.97 -2.18
C SER A 572 -60.31 -1.11 -1.08
N LYS A 573 -59.45 -0.64 -0.16
CA LYS A 573 -59.81 0.25 0.95
C LYS A 573 -58.95 1.49 0.91
N LEU A 574 -59.54 2.65 0.67
CA LEU A 574 -58.88 3.95 0.58
C LEU A 574 -59.32 4.82 1.76
N LEU A 575 -58.36 5.48 2.39
CA LEU A 575 -58.58 6.48 3.45
C LEU A 575 -57.63 7.65 3.21
N ALA A 576 -58.17 8.86 3.12
CA ALA A 576 -57.39 10.09 3.05
C ALA A 576 -57.98 11.18 3.96
N GLY A 577 -57.24 12.27 4.14
CA GLY A 577 -57.68 13.47 4.83
C GLY A 577 -58.61 14.33 3.96
N ASN A 578 -58.61 15.64 4.24
CA ASN A 578 -59.36 16.62 3.44
C ASN A 578 -58.70 16.87 2.08
N ASN A 579 -59.41 17.51 1.14
CA ASN A 579 -58.89 17.97 -0.14
C ASN A 579 -58.18 16.84 -0.93
N SER A 580 -58.85 15.70 -1.05
CA SER A 580 -58.24 14.45 -1.51
C SER A 580 -59.05 13.74 -2.59
N TYR A 581 -58.34 13.12 -3.54
CA TYR A 581 -58.90 12.43 -4.69
C TYR A 581 -58.70 10.92 -4.54
N LEU A 582 -59.81 10.16 -4.48
CA LEU A 582 -59.81 8.72 -4.24
C LEU A 582 -60.53 8.02 -5.38
N THR A 583 -59.84 7.14 -6.11
CA THR A 583 -60.39 6.35 -7.21
C THR A 583 -60.18 4.85 -6.93
N ALA A 584 -61.22 4.02 -7.06
CA ALA A 584 -61.05 2.56 -6.98
C ALA A 584 -61.95 1.75 -7.94
N GLY A 585 -61.55 0.49 -8.19
CA GLY A 585 -62.40 -0.49 -8.88
C GLY A 585 -63.62 -0.96 -8.06
N ASP A 586 -64.30 -1.99 -8.55
CA ASP A 586 -65.53 -2.55 -7.96
C ASP A 586 -65.39 -2.95 -6.49
N ARG A 587 -66.50 -2.96 -5.74
CA ARG A 587 -66.62 -3.51 -4.38
C ARG A 587 -65.67 -2.84 -3.38
N SER A 588 -65.29 -1.60 -3.66
CA SER A 588 -64.29 -0.86 -2.89
C SER A 588 -64.92 -0.04 -1.78
N LYS A 589 -64.09 0.40 -0.83
CA LYS A 589 -64.49 1.24 0.30
C LYS A 589 -63.59 2.47 0.35
N LEU A 590 -64.18 3.65 0.11
CA LEU A 590 -63.49 4.93 0.10
C LEU A 590 -63.98 5.76 1.28
N THR A 591 -63.05 6.33 2.03
CA THR A 591 -63.34 7.29 3.10
C THR A 591 -62.47 8.53 2.93
N GLY A 592 -63.09 9.69 2.67
CA GLY A 592 -62.43 10.99 2.61
C GLY A 592 -62.76 11.86 3.81
N GLY A 593 -61.96 12.91 4.02
CA GLY A 593 -62.29 14.04 4.88
C GLY A 593 -63.29 14.98 4.22
N HIS A 594 -63.11 16.29 4.44
CA HIS A 594 -63.87 17.35 3.77
C HIS A 594 -63.29 17.68 2.40
N ASP A 595 -64.12 18.25 1.51
CA ASP A 595 -63.68 18.78 0.22
C ASP A 595 -63.00 17.71 -0.67
N CYS A 596 -63.49 16.46 -0.61
CA CYS A 596 -62.88 15.31 -1.29
C CYS A 596 -63.68 14.88 -2.54
N THR A 597 -62.98 14.31 -3.51
CA THR A 597 -63.59 13.66 -4.69
C THR A 597 -63.37 12.16 -4.61
N LEU A 598 -64.45 11.39 -4.53
CA LEU A 598 -64.44 9.93 -4.38
C LEU A 598 -65.13 9.30 -5.61
N MET A 599 -64.43 8.42 -6.33
CA MET A 599 -64.97 7.69 -7.48
C MET A 599 -64.74 6.18 -7.31
N ALA A 600 -65.77 5.35 -7.51
CA ALA A 600 -65.59 3.90 -7.50
C ALA A 600 -66.49 3.13 -8.49
N GLY A 601 -66.08 1.90 -8.83
CA GLY A 601 -66.90 0.95 -9.58
C GLY A 601 -68.12 0.41 -8.79
N ASP A 602 -68.78 -0.60 -9.34
CA ASP A 602 -70.04 -1.16 -8.83
C ASP A 602 -69.91 -1.72 -7.40
N GLN A 603 -71.04 -1.83 -6.69
CA GLN A 603 -71.14 -2.47 -5.36
C GLN A 603 -70.24 -1.81 -4.30
N SER A 604 -69.89 -0.54 -4.49
CA SER A 604 -68.92 0.17 -3.66
C SER A 604 -69.58 0.95 -2.52
N ARG A 605 -68.77 1.35 -1.54
CA ARG A 605 -69.20 2.23 -0.45
C ARG A 605 -68.28 3.43 -0.32
N LEU A 606 -68.85 4.62 -0.51
CA LEU A 606 -68.17 5.89 -0.39
C LEU A 606 -68.67 6.60 0.86
N THR A 607 -67.79 7.31 1.57
CA THR A 607 -68.15 8.16 2.71
C THR A 607 -67.21 9.35 2.77
N ALA A 608 -67.74 10.57 2.80
CA ALA A 608 -66.94 11.78 2.91
C ALA A 608 -67.60 12.79 3.87
N GLY A 609 -66.83 13.83 4.21
CA GLY A 609 -67.25 14.96 5.00
C GLY A 609 -68.12 15.94 4.21
N LYS A 610 -67.97 17.23 4.50
CA LYS A 610 -68.68 18.32 3.81
C LYS A 610 -68.11 18.56 2.41
N ASN A 611 -68.87 19.26 1.57
CA ASN A 611 -68.43 19.79 0.28
C ASN A 611 -67.78 18.77 -0.67
N SER A 612 -68.14 17.49 -0.55
CA SER A 612 -67.43 16.39 -1.22
C SER A 612 -68.25 15.86 -2.40
N VAL A 613 -67.55 15.48 -3.48
CA VAL A 613 -68.17 14.86 -4.66
C VAL A 613 -67.99 13.34 -4.56
N LEU A 614 -69.09 12.59 -4.63
CA LEU A 614 -69.10 11.14 -4.58
C LEU A 614 -69.77 10.59 -5.83
N THR A 615 -69.06 9.79 -6.61
CA THR A 615 -69.57 9.09 -7.80
C THR A 615 -69.33 7.59 -7.67
N ALA A 616 -70.34 6.75 -7.91
CA ALA A 616 -70.11 5.30 -7.95
C ALA A 616 -70.97 4.56 -8.98
N GLY A 617 -70.48 3.39 -9.41
CA GLY A 617 -71.25 2.44 -10.21
C GLY A 617 -72.48 1.88 -9.49
N ALA A 618 -73.21 0.99 -10.15
CA ALA A 618 -74.49 0.47 -9.69
C ALA A 618 -74.42 -0.27 -8.35
N ARG A 619 -75.55 -0.37 -7.65
CA ARG A 619 -75.74 -1.10 -6.38
C ARG A 619 -74.83 -0.59 -5.24
N SER A 620 -74.46 0.69 -5.29
CA SER A 620 -73.50 1.32 -4.39
C SER A 620 -74.17 2.03 -3.20
N LYS A 621 -73.36 2.45 -2.23
CA LYS A 621 -73.83 3.23 -1.07
C LYS A 621 -72.94 4.44 -0.81
N LEU A 622 -73.49 5.63 -1.05
CA LEU A 622 -72.80 6.90 -0.90
C LEU A 622 -73.29 7.58 0.39
N ILE A 623 -72.36 8.19 1.12
CA ILE A 623 -72.66 8.97 2.32
C ILE A 623 -71.87 10.28 2.26
N GLY A 624 -72.54 11.37 1.92
CA GLY A 624 -71.99 12.72 2.02
C GLY A 624 -72.52 13.46 3.25
N SER A 625 -71.93 14.61 3.52
CA SER A 625 -72.45 15.56 4.50
C SER A 625 -72.98 16.83 3.80
N GLU A 626 -73.39 17.84 4.56
CA GLU A 626 -73.68 19.20 4.09
C GLU A 626 -72.76 19.67 2.94
N GLY A 627 -73.35 20.23 1.88
CA GLY A 627 -72.64 20.69 0.68
C GLY A 627 -72.12 19.60 -0.27
N SER A 628 -72.33 18.31 0.02
CA SER A 628 -71.85 17.21 -0.85
C SER A 628 -72.76 16.97 -2.05
N THR A 629 -72.17 16.60 -3.19
CA THR A 629 -72.88 16.12 -4.39
C THR A 629 -72.67 14.62 -4.56
N LEU A 630 -73.74 13.86 -4.77
CA LEU A 630 -73.75 12.40 -4.87
C LEU A 630 -74.38 11.98 -6.21
N SER A 631 -73.65 11.20 -7.02
CA SER A 631 -74.16 10.52 -8.22
C SER A 631 -73.91 9.01 -8.11
N ALA A 632 -74.87 8.18 -8.51
CA ALA A 632 -74.64 6.74 -8.57
C ALA A 632 -75.52 6.04 -9.62
N GLY A 633 -75.01 4.93 -10.16
CA GLY A 633 -75.79 4.05 -11.04
C GLY A 633 -76.98 3.38 -10.34
N GLU A 634 -77.77 2.62 -11.08
CA GLU A 634 -79.01 1.93 -10.66
C GLU A 634 -78.88 1.13 -9.34
N ASP A 635 -79.98 0.92 -8.61
CA ASP A 635 -80.05 0.16 -7.35
C ASP A 635 -79.19 0.72 -6.19
N SER A 636 -78.74 1.98 -6.27
CA SER A 636 -77.83 2.59 -5.30
C SER A 636 -78.57 3.36 -4.19
N THR A 637 -77.95 3.48 -3.02
CA THR A 637 -78.46 4.29 -1.90
C THR A 637 -77.62 5.55 -1.72
N LEU A 638 -78.25 6.72 -1.85
CA LEU A 638 -77.66 8.01 -1.53
C LEU A 638 -78.08 8.41 -0.10
N ILE A 639 -77.13 8.84 0.73
CA ILE A 639 -77.40 9.28 2.11
C ILE A 639 -76.73 10.63 2.36
N PHE A 640 -77.53 11.64 2.65
CA PHE A 640 -77.05 12.97 3.04
C PHE A 640 -77.14 13.13 4.55
N ARG A 641 -76.02 13.45 5.20
CA ARG A 641 -75.93 13.68 6.65
C ARG A 641 -75.93 15.18 6.95
N LEU A 642 -77.03 15.64 7.53
CA LEU A 642 -77.27 17.04 7.88
C LEU A 642 -77.20 17.20 9.40
N TRP A 643 -76.59 18.29 9.88
CA TRP A 643 -76.46 18.58 11.31
C TRP A 643 -77.46 19.66 11.72
N ASP A 644 -78.44 19.32 12.55
CA ASP A 644 -79.52 20.24 12.99
C ASP A 644 -79.12 21.17 14.16
N GLY A 645 -77.82 21.30 14.42
CA GLY A 645 -77.29 21.97 15.61
C GLY A 645 -77.19 21.09 16.86
N LYS A 646 -77.88 19.94 16.91
CA LYS A 646 -77.92 19.04 18.08
C LYS A 646 -77.65 17.56 17.75
N ARG A 647 -78.03 17.10 16.57
CA ARG A 647 -77.91 15.71 16.10
C ARG A 647 -77.78 15.67 14.57
N TYR A 648 -77.37 14.51 14.06
CA TYR A 648 -77.40 14.24 12.62
C TYR A 648 -78.76 13.68 12.19
N ARG A 649 -79.43 14.37 11.26
CA ARG A 649 -80.52 13.83 10.44
C ARG A 649 -79.92 13.14 9.20
N GLN A 650 -80.57 12.08 8.73
CA GLN A 650 -80.21 11.40 7.48
C GLN A 650 -81.36 11.54 6.50
N LEU A 651 -81.10 12.16 5.35
CA LEU A 651 -81.97 12.05 4.18
C LEU A 651 -81.47 10.88 3.34
N VAL A 652 -82.39 10.09 2.77
CA VAL A 652 -82.06 8.86 2.05
C VAL A 652 -82.85 8.81 0.75
N ALA A 653 -82.13 8.69 -0.36
CA ALA A 653 -82.67 8.47 -1.69
C ALA A 653 -82.17 7.14 -2.27
N ARG A 654 -82.88 6.64 -3.28
CA ARG A 654 -82.52 5.44 -4.04
C ARG A 654 -82.61 5.70 -5.52
N THR A 655 -81.54 5.43 -6.25
CA THR A 655 -81.49 5.63 -7.70
C THR A 655 -82.34 4.56 -8.42
N GLY A 656 -83.14 4.99 -9.39
CA GLY A 656 -84.15 4.17 -10.05
C GLY A 656 -85.50 4.09 -9.31
N GLU A 657 -85.65 4.75 -8.15
CA GLU A 657 -86.91 4.81 -7.39
C GLU A 657 -87.38 6.26 -7.19
N ASN A 658 -88.70 6.49 -7.13
CA ASN A 658 -89.33 7.73 -6.64
C ASN A 658 -88.86 9.05 -7.31
N GLY A 659 -88.47 9.02 -8.59
CA GLY A 659 -88.04 10.21 -9.33
C GLY A 659 -86.55 10.55 -9.16
N VAL A 660 -85.77 9.73 -8.47
CA VAL A 660 -84.31 9.87 -8.38
C VAL A 660 -83.70 8.98 -9.46
N GLU A 661 -83.22 9.60 -10.52
CA GLU A 661 -82.66 8.91 -11.69
C GLU A 661 -81.24 8.37 -11.41
N ALA A 662 -80.80 7.40 -12.21
CA ALA A 662 -79.45 6.87 -12.13
C ALA A 662 -78.45 7.81 -12.83
N ASP A 663 -77.21 7.82 -12.33
CA ASP A 663 -76.06 8.59 -12.87
C ASP A 663 -76.19 10.12 -12.84
N ILE A 664 -77.36 10.67 -12.50
CA ILE A 664 -77.60 12.11 -12.24
C ILE A 664 -76.94 12.56 -10.91
N PRO A 665 -76.29 13.75 -10.87
CA PRO A 665 -75.76 14.33 -9.64
C PRO A 665 -76.84 14.98 -8.77
N TYR A 666 -76.95 14.56 -7.51
CA TYR A 666 -77.89 15.11 -6.53
C TYR A 666 -77.18 15.83 -5.38
N TYR A 667 -77.79 16.91 -4.88
CA TYR A 667 -77.40 17.63 -3.67
C TYR A 667 -78.61 17.93 -2.78
N VAL A 668 -78.38 18.55 -1.61
CA VAL A 668 -79.46 19.03 -0.74
C VAL A 668 -79.49 20.55 -0.76
N ASN A 669 -80.66 21.13 -1.04
CA ASN A 669 -80.88 22.58 -1.08
C ASN A 669 -81.09 23.19 0.33
N GLU A 670 -81.40 24.49 0.39
CA GLU A 670 -81.64 25.20 1.65
C GLU A 670 -82.92 24.76 2.38
N ASP A 671 -83.88 24.16 1.68
CA ASP A 671 -85.16 23.67 2.20
C ASP A 671 -85.10 22.22 2.75
N ASP A 672 -83.91 21.62 2.82
CA ASP A 672 -83.66 20.21 3.15
C ASP A 672 -84.18 19.18 2.11
N ASP A 673 -84.50 19.60 0.89
CA ASP A 673 -84.93 18.71 -0.20
C ASP A 673 -83.74 18.21 -1.04
N ILE A 674 -83.86 16.97 -1.54
CA ILE A 674 -82.88 16.37 -2.46
C ILE A 674 -83.24 16.80 -3.89
N VAL A 675 -82.33 17.52 -4.53
CA VAL A 675 -82.51 18.10 -5.87
C VAL A 675 -81.34 17.71 -6.79
N ASP A 676 -81.62 17.60 -8.08
CA ASP A 676 -80.62 17.43 -9.12
C ASP A 676 -79.77 18.70 -9.28
N LYS A 677 -78.48 18.53 -9.58
CA LYS A 677 -77.59 19.65 -9.90
C LYS A 677 -77.67 19.93 -11.40
N PRO A 678 -78.14 21.12 -11.84
CA PRO A 678 -78.21 21.45 -13.25
C PRO A 678 -76.81 21.54 -13.87
N ASP A 679 -76.70 21.21 -15.15
CA ASP A 679 -75.49 21.43 -15.95
C ASP A 679 -75.22 22.94 -16.08
N GLU A 680 -73.95 23.36 -15.97
CA GLU A 680 -73.55 24.79 -15.91
C GLU A 680 -73.65 25.55 -17.25
N ASP A 681 -74.41 25.04 -18.23
CA ASP A 681 -74.55 25.61 -19.59
C ASP A 681 -75.84 26.42 -19.84
N ASP A 682 -76.87 26.35 -18.97
CA ASP A 682 -78.15 27.05 -19.13
C ASP A 682 -78.35 28.18 -18.10
N ASP A 683 -77.68 29.33 -18.29
CA ASP A 683 -78.29 30.65 -18.01
C ASP A 683 -77.45 31.85 -18.54
N TRP A 684 -77.71 32.25 -19.80
CA TRP A 684 -77.49 33.62 -20.28
C TRP A 684 -78.77 34.14 -20.93
N ILE A 685 -79.84 34.32 -20.14
CA ILE A 685 -81.04 35.01 -20.61
C ILE A 685 -80.79 36.52 -20.67
N GLU A 686 -80.65 37.01 -21.89
CA GLU A 686 -80.59 38.43 -22.23
C GLU A 686 -81.90 39.14 -21.85
N VAL A 687 -81.84 40.15 -20.99
CA VAL A 687 -82.95 41.10 -20.75
C VAL A 687 -82.42 42.53 -20.95
N LYS A 688 -83.19 43.30 -21.72
CA LYS A 688 -82.84 44.57 -22.38
C LYS A 688 -82.64 45.77 -21.46
#